data_AF-A0AAC8QAF4-F1
#
_entry.id   AF-A0AAC8QAF4-F1
#
_cell.length_a   1.000
_cell.length_b   1.000
_cell.length_c   1.000
_cell.angle_alpha   90.00
_cell.angle_beta   90.00
_cell.angle_gamma   90.00
#
_symmetry.space_group_name_H-M   'P 1'
#
loop_
_entity.id
_entity.type
_entity.pdbx_description
1 polymer ?
#
loop_
_entity_poly.entity_id
_entity_poly.type
_entity_poly.pdbx_seq_one_letter_code
_entity_poly.pdbx_strand_id
1 'polypeptide(L)'
;MDEDFVLGVACDGPDSDQCQEGKVVCAADGSTTCGDTSPDSVEVCNLSDDDCDGEVDEGFHTGESCDGKDSDLCAEGEFICNASGAAVCSDVTSNTLERCNGVDDDCDGQVDEDFVLGVACDGPDSDQCQEGKVVCAADGSTTCGDTSPDSVEVCNLSDDDCDGEVDEGFVLGVACDGPDSDQCQEGKVVCAADGSTTCGDTSSDSVEVCNLSDDDCDGQVDEDFVLGVACDGPDSDQCQEGKVVCAADGSTTCGDTSPDSVEVCNLSDDDCDGEVDEGFHTGESCDGKDSDLCAEGEFICNASGTAVCSDVTSNTLERCNGADDDCDGQVDEDFDLTKDPAHCGRCDKACTATEWCSSGACLPSSELSCGNGLDDDGDLSLDCADLDCDGQACGTGCLCQEGVRTESVCGDGLDNDGDMRADCDDPDCDGPACEGPPSLTITPSNVLLVVQGHSGATQAFTVTATWPDGRTADVTALADLSIDDTRLGSFLGATFTSGTSVGGISTVRAQIDSLAASTSLTVKLAHRIPDSTTGPLPTVPETRFDGAVDASRTPRILYPSNGTLLPPNLEKGELHFDPGPAANNLFELSFGNDITDLRVYLRCTLPSGFVLPSGVSRGCIYTPPQAIWDFVAETNRGGQPVRVVLRATEESGSATVGVSEPITLLISQSALEGTLSYFSTSGGTGLVRYDFSSPPPRSLVPLFRASNINTSVACVGCHAVSRDGKKMVVEVNGQNDGRIALVDMSSFTSTTRVPLAQGGTKLSMFQSWSPDSTRFVGVYADNSATSYNLRLFDGSTAALLGDIPNTGTRTNPANHPDWSADGQTIAYMSMGIAGTNQRSYKGAIKAVMAQPGGSWSEPVTVVPSQGGKNRYAPAIAPDSSFLVYSESTCPGTAEVHTDCNSDSDPSARLWAALLHASAAPVELARANAPSPLIGTPVNPTNSYPRWNPQVGRGAAGTSRVMWVVFASTRMYGLRAPAASAGSAENPRSALLWMAAVDPDKLAQGLDPSFPAFALPFQELNASNHVPHWMVSPSSP
;
A
#
# COMPACT_ATOMS: atom_id res chain seq x y z
N MET A 1 -66.35 -34.68 -148.70
CA MET A 1 -67.24 -35.75 -149.20
C MET A 1 -66.82 -37.10 -148.63
N ASP A 2 -67.08 -37.40 -147.35
CA ASP A 2 -67.64 -36.61 -146.22
C ASP A 2 -67.65 -37.52 -144.96
N GLU A 3 -67.46 -37.07 -143.71
CA GLU A 3 -67.02 -35.76 -143.17
C GLU A 3 -66.02 -36.04 -142.03
N ASP A 4 -64.73 -35.73 -142.20
CA ASP A 4 -63.72 -35.93 -141.15
C ASP A 4 -62.70 -34.78 -141.11
N PHE A 5 -62.10 -34.63 -139.92
CA PHE A 5 -60.99 -33.75 -139.53
C PHE A 5 -61.31 -32.28 -139.21
N VAL A 6 -61.38 -31.99 -137.91
CA VAL A 6 -61.27 -30.65 -137.32
C VAL A 6 -59.78 -30.28 -137.21
N LEU A 7 -59.31 -29.40 -138.09
CA LEU A 7 -57.94 -28.88 -138.04
C LEU A 7 -57.77 -27.87 -136.90
N GLY A 8 -56.58 -27.84 -136.30
CA GLY A 8 -56.20 -26.83 -135.29
C GLY A 8 -56.50 -27.17 -133.83
N VAL A 9 -56.96 -28.38 -133.52
CA VAL A 9 -56.98 -28.90 -132.13
C VAL A 9 -55.54 -29.11 -131.65
N ALA A 10 -55.27 -28.84 -130.38
CA ALA A 10 -53.98 -29.16 -129.76
C ALA A 10 -53.74 -30.67 -129.76
N CYS A 11 -52.49 -31.08 -129.97
CA CYS A 11 -52.09 -32.48 -129.94
C CYS A 11 -50.68 -32.59 -129.39
N ASP A 12 -50.51 -33.57 -128.50
CA ASP A 12 -49.25 -34.19 -128.14
C ASP A 12 -48.68 -34.93 -129.38
N GLY A 13 -47.36 -34.87 -129.57
CA GLY A 13 -46.68 -35.37 -130.74
C GLY A 13 -46.26 -36.85 -130.59
N PRO A 14 -45.12 -37.24 -131.17
CA PRO A 14 -44.48 -38.54 -130.95
C PRO A 14 -43.32 -38.47 -129.92
N ASP A 15 -43.24 -37.38 -129.16
CA ASP A 15 -42.28 -37.01 -128.12
C ASP A 15 -42.55 -37.78 -126.81
N SER A 16 -41.75 -37.55 -125.76
CA SER A 16 -41.85 -38.30 -124.49
C SER A 16 -42.63 -37.59 -123.37
N ASP A 17 -42.70 -36.26 -123.44
CA ASP A 17 -43.07 -35.33 -122.35
C ASP A 17 -44.59 -35.20 -122.12
N GLN A 18 -45.42 -35.71 -123.04
CA GLN A 18 -46.89 -35.62 -123.03
C GLN A 18 -47.44 -34.18 -123.08
N CYS A 19 -46.61 -33.22 -123.50
CA CYS A 19 -46.97 -31.81 -123.61
C CYS A 19 -47.83 -31.55 -124.86
N GLN A 20 -49.00 -30.91 -124.70
CA GLN A 20 -49.93 -30.66 -125.81
C GLN A 20 -49.60 -29.36 -126.58
N GLU A 21 -48.40 -29.26 -127.14
CA GLU A 21 -47.90 -28.03 -127.78
C GLU A 21 -48.34 -27.89 -129.26
N GLY A 22 -48.34 -29.01 -129.96
CA GLY A 22 -48.60 -29.13 -131.39
C GLY A 22 -50.06 -28.87 -131.77
N LYS A 23 -50.31 -28.77 -133.09
CA LYS A 23 -51.66 -28.66 -133.65
C LYS A 23 -51.87 -29.58 -134.83
N VAL A 24 -53.07 -30.15 -134.92
CA VAL A 24 -53.45 -31.04 -136.02
C VAL A 24 -53.53 -30.24 -137.34
N VAL A 25 -52.64 -30.58 -138.28
CA VAL A 25 -52.51 -29.95 -139.61
C VAL A 25 -52.76 -30.97 -140.73
N CYS A 26 -53.03 -30.47 -141.94
CA CYS A 26 -53.28 -31.30 -143.11
C CYS A 26 -51.99 -31.46 -143.95
N ALA A 27 -51.56 -32.70 -144.17
CA ALA A 27 -50.38 -33.03 -144.95
C ALA A 27 -50.64 -33.00 -146.46
N ALA A 28 -49.56 -32.89 -147.26
CA ALA A 28 -49.63 -32.70 -148.71
C ALA A 28 -50.20 -33.90 -149.50
N ASP A 29 -50.35 -35.06 -148.87
CA ASP A 29 -50.97 -36.28 -149.42
C ASP A 29 -52.48 -36.41 -149.09
N GLY A 30 -53.03 -35.50 -148.27
CA GLY A 30 -54.42 -35.51 -147.82
C GLY A 30 -54.66 -36.24 -146.51
N SER A 31 -53.62 -36.67 -145.79
CA SER A 31 -53.70 -37.14 -144.40
C SER A 31 -53.64 -35.99 -143.39
N THR A 32 -54.00 -36.26 -142.13
CA THR A 32 -53.79 -35.33 -141.01
C THR A 32 -52.65 -35.81 -140.11
N THR A 33 -51.84 -34.87 -139.64
CA THR A 33 -50.70 -35.14 -138.75
C THR A 33 -50.69 -34.12 -137.62
N CYS A 34 -50.24 -34.52 -136.43
CA CYS A 34 -49.86 -33.52 -135.43
C CYS A 34 -48.63 -32.76 -135.95
N GLY A 35 -48.65 -31.43 -135.84
CA GLY A 35 -47.56 -30.57 -136.27
C GLY A 35 -46.53 -30.30 -135.18
N ASP A 36 -46.45 -31.14 -134.15
CA ASP A 36 -45.45 -30.99 -133.10
C ASP A 36 -44.05 -31.43 -133.56
N THR A 37 -43.05 -30.70 -133.09
CA THR A 37 -41.61 -30.91 -133.36
C THR A 37 -40.72 -30.33 -132.25
N SER A 38 -41.28 -29.97 -131.08
CA SER A 38 -40.50 -29.57 -129.90
C SER A 38 -39.72 -30.77 -129.35
N PRO A 39 -38.52 -30.58 -128.77
CA PRO A 39 -37.87 -31.59 -127.95
C PRO A 39 -38.23 -31.40 -126.47
N ASP A 40 -38.29 -32.51 -125.73
CA ASP A 40 -38.57 -32.62 -124.29
C ASP A 40 -37.91 -31.48 -123.47
N SER A 41 -38.70 -30.82 -122.60
CA SER A 41 -38.24 -29.78 -121.68
C SER A 41 -37.36 -30.32 -120.55
N VAL A 42 -36.78 -29.42 -119.76
CA VAL A 42 -35.89 -29.75 -118.62
C VAL A 42 -36.28 -28.85 -117.46
N GLU A 43 -36.49 -29.44 -116.28
CA GLU A 43 -36.92 -28.75 -115.07
C GLU A 43 -36.04 -27.56 -114.65
N VAL A 44 -36.69 -26.48 -114.18
CA VAL A 44 -36.03 -25.25 -113.70
C VAL A 44 -36.73 -24.74 -112.44
N CYS A 45 -35.97 -24.66 -111.31
CA CYS A 45 -36.37 -24.12 -110.00
C CYS A 45 -37.20 -22.82 -110.08
N ASN A 46 -38.51 -22.92 -110.30
CA ASN A 46 -39.45 -21.83 -110.58
C ASN A 46 -40.81 -21.97 -109.88
N LEU A 47 -41.04 -23.08 -109.17
CA LEU A 47 -42.29 -23.49 -108.52
C LEU A 47 -43.38 -23.97 -109.51
N SER A 48 -42.97 -24.49 -110.66
CA SER A 48 -43.83 -25.15 -111.65
C SER A 48 -43.12 -26.36 -112.24
N ASP A 49 -43.86 -27.47 -112.37
CA ASP A 49 -43.53 -28.67 -113.14
C ASP A 49 -43.35 -28.29 -114.63
N ASP A 50 -42.11 -28.04 -115.07
CA ASP A 50 -41.74 -27.57 -116.41
C ASP A 50 -41.52 -28.75 -117.39
N ASP A 51 -41.19 -29.95 -116.91
CA ASP A 51 -41.06 -31.18 -117.72
C ASP A 51 -42.20 -32.19 -117.58
N CYS A 52 -43.25 -31.84 -116.80
CA CYS A 52 -44.54 -32.51 -116.71
C CYS A 52 -44.49 -33.95 -116.15
N ASP A 53 -43.46 -34.25 -115.36
CA ASP A 53 -43.23 -35.55 -114.70
C ASP A 53 -44.18 -35.79 -113.50
N GLY A 54 -44.67 -34.70 -112.90
CA GLY A 54 -45.66 -34.70 -111.82
C GLY A 54 -45.14 -34.31 -110.43
N GLU A 55 -43.83 -34.13 -110.26
CA GLU A 55 -43.23 -33.42 -109.12
C GLU A 55 -42.96 -31.93 -109.48
N VAL A 56 -42.35 -31.13 -108.60
CA VAL A 56 -42.06 -29.70 -108.84
C VAL A 56 -40.68 -29.35 -108.28
N ASP A 57 -39.83 -28.74 -109.10
CA ASP A 57 -38.47 -28.31 -108.78
C ASP A 57 -37.58 -29.43 -108.19
N GLU A 58 -37.73 -30.69 -108.62
CA GLU A 58 -36.98 -31.80 -108.04
C GLU A 58 -35.48 -31.75 -108.37
N GLY A 59 -34.65 -32.27 -107.46
CA GLY A 59 -33.19 -32.15 -107.55
C GLY A 59 -32.60 -30.81 -107.09
N PHE A 60 -33.42 -29.82 -106.73
CA PHE A 60 -32.96 -28.52 -106.18
C PHE A 60 -32.95 -28.43 -104.64
N HIS A 61 -33.36 -29.49 -103.92
CA HIS A 61 -33.41 -29.58 -102.44
C HIS A 61 -34.26 -28.49 -101.75
N THR A 62 -35.22 -27.92 -102.47
CA THR A 62 -36.19 -26.95 -101.97
C THR A 62 -36.98 -27.50 -100.79
N GLY A 63 -36.90 -26.83 -99.64
CA GLY A 63 -37.54 -27.26 -98.39
C GLY A 63 -36.65 -28.02 -97.39
N GLU A 64 -35.36 -28.22 -97.69
CA GLU A 64 -34.40 -28.75 -96.71
C GLU A 64 -33.75 -27.63 -95.88
N SER A 65 -33.48 -27.89 -94.60
CA SER A 65 -32.81 -26.97 -93.67
C SER A 65 -31.36 -26.70 -94.06
N CYS A 66 -30.90 -25.46 -93.91
CA CYS A 66 -29.56 -25.02 -94.30
C CYS A 66 -28.96 -23.99 -93.34
N ASP A 67 -27.64 -24.12 -93.14
CA ASP A 67 -26.74 -23.12 -92.57
C ASP A 67 -26.50 -22.00 -93.60
N GLY A 68 -26.46 -20.74 -93.13
CA GLY A 68 -26.36 -19.53 -93.93
C GLY A 68 -24.97 -19.20 -94.44
N LYS A 69 -24.40 -18.13 -93.88
CA LYS A 69 -23.05 -17.58 -94.20
C LYS A 69 -22.30 -17.04 -92.98
N ASP A 70 -22.90 -17.28 -91.84
CA ASP A 70 -22.52 -17.04 -90.47
C ASP A 70 -21.32 -17.94 -90.13
N SER A 71 -21.06 -18.21 -88.85
CA SER A 71 -19.90 -19.02 -88.45
C SER A 71 -20.15 -19.97 -87.28
N ASP A 72 -21.39 -19.99 -86.80
CA ASP A 72 -21.97 -20.84 -85.74
C ASP A 72 -22.41 -22.22 -86.26
N LEU A 73 -22.59 -22.42 -87.57
CA LEU A 73 -22.92 -23.74 -88.17
C LEU A 73 -24.29 -24.32 -87.73
N CYS A 74 -25.13 -23.52 -87.07
CA CYS A 74 -26.54 -23.83 -86.84
C CYS A 74 -27.32 -23.83 -88.18
N ALA A 75 -28.56 -24.33 -88.18
CA ALA A 75 -29.33 -24.59 -89.42
C ALA A 75 -30.71 -23.93 -89.42
N GLU A 76 -30.73 -22.59 -89.32
CA GLU A 76 -31.92 -21.75 -89.15
C GLU A 76 -32.67 -21.49 -90.47
N GLY A 77 -32.02 -21.67 -91.62
CA GLY A 77 -32.58 -21.42 -92.94
C GLY A 77 -33.22 -22.63 -93.60
N GLU A 78 -33.87 -22.38 -94.74
CA GLU A 78 -34.43 -23.37 -95.65
C GLU A 78 -34.00 -23.05 -97.10
N PHE A 79 -33.71 -24.06 -97.93
CA PHE A 79 -33.41 -23.85 -99.35
C PHE A 79 -34.64 -23.42 -100.16
N ILE A 80 -34.54 -22.29 -100.87
CA ILE A 80 -35.62 -21.68 -101.68
C ILE A 80 -35.16 -21.34 -103.10
N CYS A 81 -36.04 -21.43 -104.10
CA CYS A 81 -35.75 -20.94 -105.46
C CYS A 81 -35.67 -19.40 -105.48
N ASN A 82 -34.61 -18.85 -106.07
CA ASN A 82 -34.48 -17.41 -106.31
C ASN A 82 -35.00 -17.00 -107.71
N ALA A 83 -35.17 -15.69 -107.92
CA ALA A 83 -35.69 -15.10 -109.16
C ALA A 83 -34.80 -15.29 -110.41
N SER A 84 -33.70 -16.06 -110.32
CA SER A 84 -32.85 -16.46 -111.45
C SER A 84 -32.86 -17.98 -111.71
N GLY A 85 -33.73 -18.75 -111.06
CA GLY A 85 -33.91 -20.19 -111.32
C GLY A 85 -32.91 -21.09 -110.59
N ALA A 86 -32.46 -20.70 -109.39
CA ALA A 86 -31.50 -21.48 -108.60
C ALA A 86 -31.87 -21.49 -107.11
N ALA A 87 -31.64 -22.64 -106.45
CA ALA A 87 -31.81 -22.78 -105.01
C ALA A 87 -30.74 -21.98 -104.22
N VAL A 88 -31.18 -21.31 -103.16
CA VAL A 88 -30.34 -20.57 -102.20
C VAL A 88 -30.84 -20.78 -100.79
N CYS A 89 -29.95 -20.79 -99.79
CA CYS A 89 -30.38 -20.79 -98.40
C CYS A 89 -31.07 -19.46 -98.05
N SER A 90 -32.15 -19.54 -97.27
CA SER A 90 -32.92 -18.37 -96.81
C SER A 90 -32.45 -17.79 -95.48
N ASP A 91 -31.45 -18.40 -94.84
CA ASP A 91 -30.83 -17.83 -93.64
C ASP A 91 -30.13 -16.50 -93.93
N VAL A 92 -30.33 -15.57 -93.02
CA VAL A 92 -29.84 -14.18 -93.02
C VAL A 92 -29.58 -13.69 -91.59
N THR A 93 -29.42 -14.60 -90.63
CA THR A 93 -29.27 -14.26 -89.21
C THR A 93 -27.81 -13.90 -88.88
N SER A 94 -27.37 -14.24 -87.67
CA SER A 94 -26.01 -13.95 -87.19
C SER A 94 -25.79 -14.77 -85.92
N ASN A 95 -24.61 -15.37 -85.81
CA ASN A 95 -24.08 -16.08 -84.64
C ASN A 95 -24.92 -15.98 -83.36
N THR A 96 -25.54 -17.09 -82.96
CA THR A 96 -26.11 -17.24 -81.61
C THR A 96 -25.03 -17.13 -80.53
N LEU A 97 -25.48 -16.98 -79.29
CA LEU A 97 -24.65 -16.82 -78.10
C LEU A 97 -25.10 -17.83 -77.06
N GLU A 98 -24.14 -18.57 -76.51
CA GLU A 98 -24.36 -19.64 -75.54
C GLU A 98 -25.06 -19.15 -74.25
N ARG A 99 -25.85 -20.03 -73.62
CA ARG A 99 -26.64 -19.73 -72.41
C ARG A 99 -26.66 -20.92 -71.46
N CYS A 100 -26.08 -20.75 -70.26
CA CYS A 100 -26.03 -21.73 -69.17
C CYS A 100 -27.38 -22.42 -68.88
N ASN A 101 -27.70 -23.50 -69.60
CA ASN A 101 -28.99 -24.17 -69.57
C ASN A 101 -28.92 -25.70 -69.79
N GLY A 102 -27.74 -26.24 -70.12
CA GLY A 102 -27.51 -27.67 -70.36
C GLY A 102 -27.78 -28.09 -71.81
N VAL A 103 -27.71 -27.15 -72.75
CA VAL A 103 -27.84 -27.35 -74.20
C VAL A 103 -26.73 -26.56 -74.90
N ASP A 104 -26.37 -27.00 -76.10
CA ASP A 104 -25.49 -26.32 -77.07
C ASP A 104 -26.38 -25.31 -77.84
N ASP A 105 -26.42 -24.04 -77.40
CA ASP A 105 -27.23 -22.95 -77.98
C ASP A 105 -26.46 -22.22 -79.12
N ASP A 106 -25.12 -22.34 -79.23
CA ASP A 106 -24.31 -21.75 -80.32
C ASP A 106 -23.71 -22.74 -81.35
N CYS A 107 -24.02 -24.04 -81.21
CA CYS A 107 -23.69 -25.14 -82.12
C CYS A 107 -22.18 -25.44 -82.30
N ASP A 108 -21.32 -24.95 -81.41
CA ASP A 108 -19.88 -25.24 -81.30
C ASP A 108 -19.57 -26.75 -81.14
N GLY A 109 -20.51 -27.50 -80.55
CA GLY A 109 -20.36 -28.93 -80.23
C GLY A 109 -19.98 -29.23 -78.78
N GLN A 110 -19.94 -28.21 -77.92
CA GLN A 110 -19.84 -28.30 -76.47
C GLN A 110 -21.16 -27.84 -75.82
N VAL A 111 -21.21 -27.74 -74.48
CA VAL A 111 -22.43 -27.39 -73.74
C VAL A 111 -22.03 -26.51 -72.55
N ASP A 112 -22.58 -25.30 -72.49
CA ASP A 112 -22.34 -24.30 -71.45
C ASP A 112 -20.84 -23.92 -71.21
N GLU A 113 -19.94 -24.15 -72.17
CA GLU A 113 -18.47 -23.98 -72.02
C GLU A 113 -17.99 -22.52 -71.92
N ASP A 114 -18.76 -21.56 -72.43
CA ASP A 114 -18.56 -20.12 -72.20
C ASP A 114 -18.84 -19.71 -70.72
N PHE A 115 -19.34 -20.64 -69.88
CA PHE A 115 -19.62 -20.43 -68.46
C PHE A 115 -18.68 -21.21 -67.53
N VAL A 116 -18.22 -20.56 -66.46
CA VAL A 116 -17.23 -21.10 -65.51
C VAL A 116 -17.90 -22.04 -64.48
N LEU A 117 -18.42 -23.17 -64.97
CA LEU A 117 -19.15 -24.15 -64.16
C LEU A 117 -18.24 -25.07 -63.34
N GLY A 118 -18.70 -25.44 -62.15
CA GLY A 118 -18.03 -26.41 -61.26
C GLY A 118 -16.81 -25.90 -60.50
N VAL A 119 -16.42 -24.63 -60.69
CA VAL A 119 -15.42 -23.94 -59.86
C VAL A 119 -16.00 -23.69 -58.46
N ALA A 120 -15.13 -23.74 -57.45
CA ALA A 120 -15.48 -23.50 -56.07
C ALA A 120 -15.98 -22.06 -55.87
N CYS A 121 -16.95 -21.87 -54.98
CA CYS A 121 -17.48 -20.56 -54.64
C CYS A 121 -18.02 -20.53 -53.23
N ASP A 122 -17.89 -19.35 -52.65
CA ASP A 122 -18.43 -18.89 -51.37
C ASP A 122 -19.89 -18.45 -51.59
N GLY A 123 -20.76 -18.74 -50.62
CA GLY A 123 -22.20 -18.62 -50.78
C GLY A 123 -22.75 -17.22 -50.41
N PRO A 124 -23.94 -17.17 -49.79
CA PRO A 124 -24.52 -15.96 -49.19
C PRO A 124 -24.30 -15.88 -47.66
N ASP A 125 -23.51 -16.80 -47.12
CA ASP A 125 -23.01 -16.96 -45.76
C ASP A 125 -21.95 -15.87 -45.45
N SER A 126 -21.34 -15.90 -44.25
CA SER A 126 -20.47 -14.81 -43.77
C SER A 126 -18.98 -15.14 -43.68
N ASP A 127 -18.63 -16.42 -43.78
CA ASP A 127 -17.34 -17.04 -43.49
C ASP A 127 -16.35 -17.06 -44.67
N GLN A 128 -16.77 -16.73 -45.90
CA GLN A 128 -15.89 -16.63 -47.08
C GLN A 128 -15.22 -17.95 -47.53
N CYS A 129 -15.58 -19.08 -46.91
CA CYS A 129 -15.17 -20.41 -47.34
C CYS A 129 -15.79 -20.78 -48.72
N GLN A 130 -15.11 -21.65 -49.49
CA GLN A 130 -15.54 -22.00 -50.86
C GLN A 130 -16.01 -23.46 -51.00
N GLU A 131 -16.96 -23.89 -50.17
CA GLU A 131 -17.53 -25.25 -50.19
C GLU A 131 -18.49 -25.46 -51.36
N GLY A 132 -19.15 -24.40 -51.79
CA GLY A 132 -20.09 -24.34 -52.90
C GLY A 132 -19.42 -24.53 -54.26
N LYS A 133 -20.27 -24.70 -55.29
CA LYS A 133 -19.81 -24.73 -56.69
C LYS A 133 -20.71 -23.90 -57.58
N VAL A 134 -20.09 -23.25 -58.57
CA VAL A 134 -20.82 -22.47 -59.58
C VAL A 134 -21.64 -23.41 -60.46
N VAL A 135 -22.95 -23.17 -60.51
CA VAL A 135 -23.96 -23.95 -61.24
C VAL A 135 -24.86 -23.04 -62.07
N CYS A 136 -25.52 -23.55 -63.12
CA CYS A 136 -26.49 -22.74 -63.86
C CYS A 136 -27.71 -22.37 -63.00
N ALA A 137 -28.09 -21.11 -63.06
CA ALA A 137 -29.30 -20.55 -62.47
C ALA A 137 -30.48 -20.67 -63.47
N ALA A 138 -31.71 -20.66 -62.93
CA ALA A 138 -32.93 -20.89 -63.70
C ALA A 138 -33.28 -19.80 -64.74
N ASP A 139 -32.52 -18.71 -64.81
CA ASP A 139 -32.64 -17.64 -65.81
C ASP A 139 -31.63 -17.73 -66.98
N GLY A 140 -30.70 -18.69 -66.94
CA GLY A 140 -29.63 -18.85 -67.93
C GLY A 140 -28.31 -18.18 -67.56
N SER A 141 -28.15 -17.71 -66.31
CA SER A 141 -26.90 -17.22 -65.75
C SER A 141 -26.23 -18.27 -64.83
N THR A 142 -25.14 -17.92 -64.15
CA THR A 142 -24.49 -18.78 -63.14
C THR A 142 -24.72 -18.28 -61.72
N THR A 143 -24.92 -19.18 -60.76
CA THR A 143 -25.04 -18.90 -59.32
C THR A 143 -24.12 -19.82 -58.51
N CYS A 144 -23.74 -19.42 -57.30
CA CYS A 144 -23.13 -20.36 -56.35
C CYS A 144 -24.20 -21.33 -55.82
N GLY A 145 -23.82 -22.59 -55.66
CA GLY A 145 -24.66 -23.67 -55.15
C GLY A 145 -24.51 -23.97 -53.66
N ASP A 146 -23.85 -23.08 -52.89
CA ASP A 146 -23.71 -23.24 -51.44
C ASP A 146 -25.02 -23.00 -50.70
N THR A 147 -25.20 -23.72 -49.60
CA THR A 147 -26.31 -23.61 -48.64
C THR A 147 -25.88 -23.98 -47.22
N SER A 148 -24.58 -23.92 -46.94
CA SER A 148 -24.00 -24.17 -45.62
C SER A 148 -24.46 -23.09 -44.61
N PRO A 149 -24.29 -23.33 -43.30
CA PRO A 149 -24.16 -22.26 -42.32
C PRO A 149 -22.68 -21.95 -42.09
N ASP A 150 -22.38 -20.71 -41.67
CA ASP A 150 -21.03 -20.28 -41.29
C ASP A 150 -20.26 -21.39 -40.50
N SER A 151 -19.09 -21.76 -41.02
CA SER A 151 -18.14 -22.68 -40.40
C SER A 151 -17.63 -22.11 -39.06
N VAL A 152 -17.02 -22.97 -38.24
CA VAL A 152 -16.60 -22.61 -36.88
C VAL A 152 -15.22 -23.19 -36.63
N GLU A 153 -14.28 -22.32 -36.27
CA GLU A 153 -12.87 -22.68 -36.07
C GLU A 153 -12.66 -23.83 -35.06
N VAL A 154 -11.77 -24.75 -35.40
CA VAL A 154 -11.36 -25.88 -34.56
C VAL A 154 -9.84 -25.99 -34.53
N CYS A 155 -9.26 -25.96 -33.34
CA CYS A 155 -7.81 -26.06 -33.12
C CYS A 155 -7.19 -27.28 -33.82
N ASN A 156 -6.67 -27.09 -35.03
CA ASN A 156 -6.12 -28.13 -35.90
C ASN A 156 -4.88 -27.70 -36.70
N LEU A 157 -4.47 -26.43 -36.61
CA LEU A 157 -3.41 -25.79 -37.41
C LEU A 157 -3.81 -25.50 -38.86
N SER A 158 -5.10 -25.32 -39.11
CA SER A 158 -5.69 -24.86 -40.38
C SER A 158 -6.81 -23.87 -40.10
N ASP A 159 -6.90 -22.84 -40.93
CA ASP A 159 -8.03 -21.91 -41.06
C ASP A 159 -9.28 -22.71 -41.51
N ASP A 160 -10.17 -23.04 -40.56
CA ASP A 160 -11.39 -23.85 -40.76
C ASP A 160 -12.63 -22.97 -41.03
N ASP A 161 -12.66 -21.72 -40.56
CA ASP A 161 -13.74 -20.75 -40.86
C ASP A 161 -13.38 -19.64 -41.88
N CYS A 162 -12.21 -19.75 -42.52
CA CYS A 162 -11.75 -18.98 -43.68
C CYS A 162 -11.65 -17.46 -43.48
N ASP A 163 -11.59 -16.97 -42.23
CA ASP A 163 -11.43 -15.55 -41.92
C ASP A 163 -10.04 -14.99 -42.31
N GLY A 164 -9.05 -15.88 -42.48
CA GLY A 164 -7.70 -15.60 -42.95
C GLY A 164 -6.63 -15.61 -41.85
N GLU A 165 -6.99 -15.79 -40.59
CA GLU A 165 -6.09 -16.21 -39.51
C GLU A 165 -6.10 -17.75 -39.37
N VAL A 166 -5.47 -18.33 -38.35
CA VAL A 166 -5.41 -19.80 -38.13
C VAL A 166 -5.55 -20.09 -36.64
N ASP A 167 -6.49 -20.96 -36.27
CA ASP A 167 -6.85 -21.33 -34.89
C ASP A 167 -7.12 -20.11 -33.98
N GLU A 168 -7.78 -19.06 -34.49
CA GLU A 168 -8.11 -17.89 -33.70
C GLU A 168 -9.21 -18.17 -32.67
N GLY A 169 -9.31 -17.31 -31.65
CA GLY A 169 -10.10 -17.60 -30.44
C GLY A 169 -9.50 -18.70 -29.53
N PHE A 170 -8.59 -19.54 -30.00
CA PHE A 170 -7.83 -20.50 -29.18
C PHE A 170 -6.53 -19.87 -28.62
N VAL A 171 -6.16 -20.27 -27.41
CA VAL A 171 -5.06 -19.62 -26.63
C VAL A 171 -3.71 -20.30 -26.93
N LEU A 172 -3.38 -20.46 -28.21
CA LEU A 172 -2.20 -21.21 -28.66
C LEU A 172 -0.87 -20.50 -28.41
N GLY A 173 0.18 -21.28 -28.16
CA GLY A 173 1.55 -20.80 -27.97
C GLY A 173 1.81 -20.06 -26.66
N VAL A 174 0.77 -19.81 -25.86
CA VAL A 174 0.88 -19.28 -24.48
C VAL A 174 1.52 -20.34 -23.60
N ALA A 175 2.33 -19.87 -22.64
CA ALA A 175 2.99 -20.73 -21.66
C ALA A 175 1.95 -21.45 -20.78
N CYS A 176 2.22 -22.70 -20.44
CA CYS A 176 1.35 -23.50 -19.59
C CYS A 176 2.16 -24.53 -18.82
N ASP A 177 1.58 -24.92 -17.70
CA ASP A 177 2.12 -25.78 -16.65
C ASP A 177 1.35 -27.10 -16.73
N GLY A 178 2.06 -28.21 -16.95
CA GLY A 178 1.52 -29.46 -17.50
C GLY A 178 0.45 -30.19 -16.67
N PRO A 179 0.76 -31.42 -16.22
CA PRO A 179 0.03 -32.11 -15.16
C PRO A 179 0.92 -32.39 -13.92
N ASP A 180 2.09 -31.76 -13.87
CA ASP A 180 3.13 -31.77 -12.84
C ASP A 180 2.66 -31.12 -11.53
N SER A 181 3.54 -31.05 -10.52
CA SER A 181 3.21 -30.48 -9.20
C SER A 181 3.66 -29.03 -9.00
N ASP A 182 4.59 -28.55 -9.83
CA ASP A 182 5.45 -27.39 -9.59
C ASP A 182 4.83 -26.05 -10.02
N GLN A 183 3.82 -26.04 -10.89
CA GLN A 183 3.20 -24.81 -11.41
C GLN A 183 4.09 -24.02 -12.40
N CYS A 184 5.18 -24.63 -12.87
CA CYS A 184 6.10 -24.01 -13.84
C CYS A 184 5.53 -24.02 -15.26
N GLN A 185 5.37 -22.84 -15.87
CA GLN A 185 4.82 -22.71 -17.22
C GLN A 185 5.87 -22.96 -18.32
N GLU A 186 6.48 -24.14 -18.31
CA GLU A 186 7.56 -24.54 -19.22
C GLU A 186 7.03 -25.00 -20.59
N GLY A 187 5.88 -25.67 -20.56
CA GLY A 187 5.10 -26.08 -21.71
C GLY A 187 4.44 -24.92 -22.46
N LYS A 188 3.83 -25.27 -23.60
CA LYS A 188 3.01 -24.34 -24.38
C LYS A 188 1.69 -24.97 -24.77
N VAL A 189 0.64 -24.16 -24.79
CA VAL A 189 -0.68 -24.58 -25.24
C VAL A 189 -0.59 -24.92 -26.74
N VAL A 190 -0.93 -26.15 -27.09
CA VAL A 190 -0.91 -26.72 -28.44
C VAL A 190 -2.26 -27.37 -28.77
N CYS A 191 -2.58 -27.55 -30.04
CA CYS A 191 -3.79 -28.29 -30.42
C CYS A 191 -3.68 -29.76 -30.03
N ALA A 192 -4.75 -30.26 -29.40
CA ALA A 192 -4.95 -31.65 -29.05
C ALA A 192 -5.53 -32.43 -30.24
N ALA A 193 -5.35 -33.74 -30.25
CA ALA A 193 -5.81 -34.62 -31.33
C ALA A 193 -7.35 -34.75 -31.45
N ASP A 194 -8.12 -34.05 -30.61
CA ASP A 194 -9.58 -34.00 -30.62
C ASP A 194 -10.16 -32.61 -31.01
N GLY A 195 -9.31 -31.67 -31.44
CA GLY A 195 -9.72 -30.31 -31.84
C GLY A 195 -9.82 -29.31 -30.69
N SER A 196 -9.40 -29.69 -29.48
CA SER A 196 -9.30 -28.79 -28.33
C SER A 196 -7.85 -28.31 -28.11
N THR A 197 -7.60 -27.50 -27.08
CA THR A 197 -6.25 -27.11 -26.67
C THR A 197 -5.76 -27.95 -25.48
N THR A 198 -4.48 -28.29 -25.46
CA THR A 198 -3.82 -29.01 -24.37
C THR A 198 -2.45 -28.42 -24.07
N CYS A 199 -1.92 -28.64 -22.87
CA CYS A 199 -0.57 -28.20 -22.55
C CYS A 199 0.44 -29.21 -23.11
N GLY A 200 1.43 -28.71 -23.87
CA GLY A 200 2.49 -29.51 -24.46
C GLY A 200 3.64 -29.85 -23.51
N ASP A 201 3.45 -29.65 -22.20
CA ASP A 201 4.47 -29.96 -21.20
C ASP A 201 4.59 -31.47 -20.95
N THR A 202 5.83 -31.90 -20.70
CA THR A 202 6.20 -33.28 -20.35
C THR A 202 7.42 -33.32 -19.42
N SER A 203 7.67 -32.23 -18.69
CA SER A 203 8.70 -32.10 -17.66
C SER A 203 8.49 -33.06 -16.48
N SER A 204 9.28 -32.85 -15.44
CA SER A 204 9.10 -33.45 -14.12
C SER A 204 9.50 -32.41 -13.10
N ASP A 205 8.68 -32.24 -12.05
CA ASP A 205 8.82 -31.26 -10.97
C ASP A 205 10.23 -30.66 -10.85
N SER A 206 10.36 -29.39 -11.22
CA SER A 206 11.57 -28.59 -11.04
C SER A 206 11.96 -28.50 -9.56
N VAL A 207 13.22 -28.19 -9.28
CA VAL A 207 13.79 -28.22 -7.91
C VAL A 207 14.51 -26.92 -7.66
N GLU A 208 14.09 -26.22 -6.59
CA GLU A 208 14.60 -24.91 -6.22
C GLU A 208 16.13 -24.90 -6.06
N VAL A 209 16.78 -23.87 -6.60
CA VAL A 209 18.22 -23.64 -6.49
C VAL A 209 18.46 -22.20 -6.03
N CYS A 210 19.23 -22.04 -4.95
CA CYS A 210 19.48 -20.73 -4.35
C CYS A 210 20.14 -19.76 -5.34
N ASN A 211 19.34 -18.95 -6.02
CA ASN A 211 19.76 -18.08 -7.12
C ASN A 211 19.06 -16.71 -7.14
N LEU A 212 18.10 -16.47 -6.23
CA LEU A 212 17.24 -15.27 -6.17
C LEU A 212 16.16 -15.24 -7.28
N SER A 213 15.75 -16.41 -7.77
CA SER A 213 14.62 -16.62 -8.67
C SER A 213 13.79 -17.80 -8.18
N ASP A 214 12.48 -17.73 -8.41
CA ASP A 214 11.49 -18.81 -8.26
C ASP A 214 11.79 -19.88 -9.34
N ASP A 215 12.60 -20.90 -9.00
CA ASP A 215 13.07 -21.94 -9.93
C ASP A 215 12.11 -23.14 -10.00
N ASP A 216 11.37 -23.42 -8.91
CA ASP A 216 10.32 -24.45 -8.87
C ASP A 216 8.88 -23.90 -8.98
N CYS A 217 8.71 -22.58 -9.15
CA CYS A 217 7.45 -21.90 -9.49
C CYS A 217 6.31 -22.00 -8.45
N ASP A 218 6.62 -22.36 -7.21
CA ASP A 218 5.71 -22.35 -6.05
C ASP A 218 5.12 -20.96 -5.77
N GLY A 219 5.77 -19.89 -6.24
CA GLY A 219 5.37 -18.49 -6.06
C GLY A 219 6.10 -17.80 -4.91
N GLN A 220 7.14 -18.45 -4.36
CA GLN A 220 8.12 -17.88 -3.44
C GLN A 220 9.48 -17.79 -4.17
N VAL A 221 10.58 -17.54 -3.46
CA VAL A 221 11.92 -17.39 -4.06
C VAL A 221 12.91 -17.92 -3.02
N ASP A 222 13.66 -18.95 -3.40
CA ASP A 222 14.63 -19.68 -2.57
C ASP A 222 14.05 -20.18 -1.20
N GLU A 223 12.75 -20.49 -1.10
CA GLU A 223 12.04 -20.85 0.14
C GLU A 223 12.44 -22.20 0.75
N ASP A 224 12.91 -23.16 -0.06
CA ASP A 224 13.55 -24.39 0.43
C ASP A 224 14.92 -24.11 1.09
N PHE A 225 15.43 -22.86 1.01
CA PHE A 225 16.65 -22.39 1.65
C PHE A 225 16.39 -21.44 2.83
N VAL A 226 17.19 -21.58 3.88
CA VAL A 226 17.04 -20.81 5.14
C VAL A 226 17.71 -19.42 5.01
N LEU A 227 17.28 -18.64 4.02
CA LEU A 227 17.85 -17.32 3.72
C LEU A 227 17.47 -16.24 4.74
N GLY A 228 18.35 -15.25 4.89
CA GLY A 228 18.13 -14.08 5.74
C GLY A 228 18.18 -14.33 7.26
N VAL A 229 18.29 -15.59 7.69
CA VAL A 229 18.60 -15.95 9.08
C VAL A 229 20.01 -15.49 9.41
N ALA A 230 20.17 -14.97 10.63
CA ALA A 230 21.44 -14.49 11.15
C ALA A 230 22.44 -15.65 11.27
N CYS A 231 23.70 -15.41 10.89
CA CYS A 231 24.76 -16.40 10.94
C CYS A 231 26.09 -15.75 11.29
N ASP A 232 26.91 -16.55 11.95
CA ASP A 232 28.23 -16.26 12.51
C ASP A 232 29.25 -16.88 11.56
N GLY A 233 29.95 -16.05 10.79
CA GLY A 233 30.59 -16.39 9.51
C GLY A 233 31.68 -17.47 9.55
N PRO A 234 32.95 -17.09 9.29
CA PRO A 234 34.12 -17.94 9.54
C PRO A 234 35.05 -17.37 10.64
N ASP A 235 34.55 -16.39 11.39
CA ASP A 235 35.16 -15.57 12.45
C ASP A 235 35.32 -16.36 13.77
N SER A 236 35.77 -15.70 14.84
CA SER A 236 36.05 -16.36 16.14
C SER A 236 35.02 -16.08 17.25
N ASP A 237 34.23 -15.02 17.12
CA ASP A 237 33.47 -14.33 18.17
C ASP A 237 32.06 -14.91 18.41
N GLN A 238 31.52 -15.72 17.49
CA GLN A 238 30.17 -16.31 17.60
C GLN A 238 29.03 -15.28 17.43
N CYS A 239 29.34 -14.07 16.94
CA CYS A 239 28.36 -13.04 16.67
C CYS A 239 27.62 -13.28 15.35
N GLN A 240 26.29 -13.24 15.38
CA GLN A 240 25.45 -13.50 14.20
C GLN A 240 25.21 -12.23 13.36
N GLU A 241 26.29 -11.59 12.92
CA GLU A 241 26.25 -10.31 12.19
C GLU A 241 25.92 -10.51 10.70
N GLY A 242 26.38 -11.62 10.14
CA GLY A 242 26.07 -12.09 8.81
C GLY A 242 24.65 -12.57 8.65
N LYS A 243 24.26 -12.78 7.39
CA LYS A 243 23.01 -13.44 7.01
C LYS A 243 23.28 -14.55 6.03
N VAL A 244 22.51 -15.62 6.12
CA VAL A 244 22.55 -16.70 5.13
C VAL A 244 22.06 -16.13 3.79
N VAL A 245 22.91 -16.21 2.76
CA VAL A 245 22.70 -15.70 1.40
C VAL A 245 23.04 -16.79 0.37
N CYS A 246 22.54 -16.66 -0.86
CA CYS A 246 22.91 -17.59 -1.93
C CYS A 246 24.38 -17.44 -2.33
N ALA A 247 25.04 -18.58 -2.46
CA ALA A 247 26.40 -18.72 -2.97
C ALA A 247 26.39 -18.87 -4.50
N ALA A 248 27.51 -18.54 -5.14
CA ALA A 248 27.66 -18.57 -6.59
C ALA A 248 27.60 -19.98 -7.24
N ASP A 249 27.39 -21.04 -6.45
CA ASP A 249 27.24 -22.43 -6.87
C ASP A 249 25.81 -22.98 -6.66
N GLY A 250 24.85 -22.15 -6.25
CA GLY A 250 23.45 -22.55 -6.00
C GLY A 250 23.18 -23.10 -4.60
N SER A 251 24.17 -23.05 -3.70
CA SER A 251 24.01 -23.38 -2.28
C SER A 251 23.86 -22.13 -1.40
N THR A 252 23.76 -22.29 -0.08
CA THR A 252 23.79 -21.16 0.87
C THR A 252 25.16 -20.97 1.49
N THR A 253 25.56 -19.72 1.70
CA THR A 253 26.75 -19.31 2.47
C THR A 253 26.34 -18.29 3.53
N CYS A 254 27.09 -18.19 4.62
CA CYS A 254 27.00 -17.01 5.44
C CYS A 254 27.58 -15.81 4.67
N GLY A 255 26.88 -14.69 4.68
CA GLY A 255 27.29 -13.42 4.07
C GLY A 255 28.17 -12.57 4.98
N ASP A 256 28.58 -13.10 6.15
CA ASP A 256 29.51 -12.41 7.02
C ASP A 256 30.90 -12.30 6.39
N THR A 257 31.51 -11.15 6.61
CA THR A 257 32.91 -10.85 6.24
C THR A 257 33.55 -9.90 7.24
N SER A 258 32.96 -9.80 8.44
CA SER A 258 33.47 -9.00 9.55
C SER A 258 34.83 -9.53 10.02
N PRO A 259 35.66 -8.69 10.65
CA PRO A 259 36.63 -9.20 11.62
C PRO A 259 35.94 -9.40 12.97
N ASP A 260 36.48 -10.31 13.80
CA ASP A 260 36.05 -10.47 15.20
C ASP A 260 35.71 -9.11 15.85
N SER A 261 34.47 -8.99 16.28
CA SER A 261 33.94 -7.88 17.07
C SER A 261 34.75 -7.73 18.38
N VAL A 262 34.68 -6.54 18.97
CA VAL A 262 35.46 -6.19 20.15
C VAL A 262 34.57 -5.48 21.14
N GLU A 263 34.57 -5.93 22.40
CA GLU A 263 33.70 -5.38 23.43
C GLU A 263 33.87 -3.85 23.58
N VAL A 264 32.73 -3.15 23.65
CA VAL A 264 32.66 -1.69 23.83
C VAL A 264 31.75 -1.40 24.99
N CYS A 265 32.24 -0.66 26.00
CA CYS A 265 31.48 -0.31 27.20
C CYS A 265 30.18 0.45 26.85
N ASN A 266 29.07 -0.27 26.73
CA ASN A 266 27.78 0.23 26.25
C ASN A 266 26.57 -0.37 27.01
N LEU A 267 26.79 -1.33 27.92
CA LEU A 267 25.80 -2.14 28.63
C LEU A 267 25.15 -3.24 27.76
N SER A 268 25.86 -3.71 26.74
CA SER A 268 25.50 -4.86 25.89
C SER A 268 26.73 -5.75 25.69
N ASP A 269 26.48 -7.06 25.51
CA ASP A 269 27.44 -8.08 25.05
C ASP A 269 27.69 -7.83 23.55
N ASP A 270 28.75 -7.08 23.22
CA ASP A 270 29.08 -6.62 21.86
C ASP A 270 29.98 -7.62 21.10
N ASP A 271 30.79 -8.43 21.80
CA ASP A 271 31.60 -9.51 21.20
C ASP A 271 31.05 -10.95 21.43
N CYS A 272 29.82 -11.05 21.94
CA CYS A 272 29.00 -12.26 22.03
C CYS A 272 29.58 -13.40 22.90
N ASP A 273 30.55 -13.10 23.77
CA ASP A 273 31.19 -14.03 24.70
C ASP A 273 30.23 -14.54 25.81
N GLY A 274 29.19 -13.76 26.12
CA GLY A 274 28.14 -14.09 27.07
C GLY A 274 28.23 -13.40 28.43
N GLU A 275 29.25 -12.59 28.66
CA GLU A 275 29.30 -11.57 29.73
C GLU A 275 28.84 -10.19 29.16
N VAL A 276 29.00 -9.09 29.90
CA VAL A 276 28.60 -7.72 29.45
C VAL A 276 29.60 -6.70 29.98
N ASP A 277 30.15 -5.86 29.11
CA ASP A 277 31.20 -4.88 29.36
C ASP A 277 32.41 -5.49 30.12
N GLU A 278 32.83 -6.72 29.81
CA GLU A 278 33.93 -7.36 30.52
C GLU A 278 35.29 -6.71 30.21
N GLY A 279 36.22 -6.79 31.17
CA GLY A 279 37.48 -6.02 31.12
C GLY A 279 37.34 -4.50 31.34
N PHE A 280 36.13 -3.93 31.32
CA PHE A 280 35.88 -2.51 31.60
C PHE A 280 35.66 -2.18 33.10
N HIS A 281 35.59 -3.20 33.97
CA HIS A 281 35.44 -3.08 35.44
C HIS A 281 34.20 -2.29 35.91
N THR A 282 33.17 -2.25 35.07
CA THR A 282 31.92 -1.48 35.28
C THR A 282 31.25 -1.88 36.60
N GLY A 283 31.01 -0.91 37.49
CA GLY A 283 30.48 -1.15 38.84
C GLY A 283 31.51 -1.40 39.95
N GLU A 284 32.82 -1.43 39.65
CA GLU A 284 33.87 -1.38 40.67
C GLU A 284 34.11 0.07 41.14
N SER A 285 34.42 0.24 42.43
CA SER A 285 34.74 1.54 43.04
C SER A 285 36.08 2.08 42.55
N CYS A 286 36.17 3.37 42.25
CA CYS A 286 37.33 3.99 41.62
C CYS A 286 37.67 5.40 42.16
N ASP A 287 38.95 5.74 42.04
CA ASP A 287 39.67 6.92 42.55
C ASP A 287 39.94 7.89 41.39
N GLY A 288 38.87 8.52 40.92
CA GLY A 288 38.78 9.47 39.79
C GLY A 288 40.01 9.80 38.96
N LYS A 289 40.44 11.06 39.10
CA LYS A 289 41.65 11.70 38.51
C LYS A 289 42.32 12.66 39.49
N ASP A 290 41.82 12.64 40.72
CA ASP A 290 42.23 13.28 41.95
C ASP A 290 43.60 12.72 42.37
N SER A 291 43.99 12.88 43.63
CA SER A 291 45.30 12.37 44.09
C SER A 291 45.30 11.89 45.55
N ASP A 292 44.12 11.80 46.16
CA ASP A 292 43.85 11.39 47.54
C ASP A 292 43.68 9.87 47.69
N LEU A 293 43.55 9.09 46.61
CA LEU A 293 43.45 7.62 46.68
C LEU A 293 42.18 7.12 47.39
N CYS A 294 41.22 8.02 47.62
CA CYS A 294 39.87 7.72 48.08
C CYS A 294 39.03 7.16 46.91
N ALA A 295 37.98 6.38 47.18
CA ALA A 295 37.28 5.60 46.16
C ALA A 295 35.78 5.96 46.10
N GLU A 296 35.49 7.23 45.84
CA GLU A 296 34.15 7.82 45.87
C GLU A 296 33.37 7.58 44.56
N GLY A 297 34.07 7.29 43.47
CA GLY A 297 33.49 6.95 42.18
C GLY A 297 33.19 5.47 41.98
N GLU A 298 32.49 5.21 40.88
CA GLU A 298 32.20 3.89 40.31
C GLU A 298 32.57 3.91 38.81
N PHE A 299 33.18 2.87 38.26
CA PHE A 299 33.44 2.80 36.82
C PHE A 299 32.12 2.70 36.05
N ILE A 300 31.87 3.66 35.15
CA ILE A 300 30.67 3.75 34.30
C ILE A 300 31.04 3.88 32.83
N CYS A 301 30.21 3.36 31.94
CA CYS A 301 30.35 3.60 30.50
C CYS A 301 30.00 5.04 30.13
N ASN A 302 30.84 5.67 29.30
CA ASN A 302 30.57 6.99 28.73
C ASN A 302 29.94 6.89 27.32
N ALA A 303 29.44 8.02 26.81
CA ALA A 303 28.82 8.12 25.48
C ALA A 303 29.79 7.88 24.28
N SER A 304 31.04 7.50 24.55
CA SER A 304 32.06 7.13 23.57
C SER A 304 32.53 5.67 23.70
N GLY A 305 31.81 4.82 24.46
CA GLY A 305 32.07 3.38 24.49
C GLY A 305 33.23 2.95 25.38
N THR A 306 33.58 3.74 26.40
CA THR A 306 34.70 3.43 27.31
C THR A 306 34.30 3.61 28.76
N ALA A 307 34.80 2.73 29.64
CA ALA A 307 34.68 2.95 31.08
C ALA A 307 35.49 4.18 31.50
N VAL A 308 34.85 5.03 32.28
CA VAL A 308 35.45 6.15 32.99
C VAL A 308 35.03 6.06 34.45
N CYS A 309 35.91 6.48 35.35
CA CYS A 309 35.47 6.68 36.72
C CYS A 309 34.41 7.78 36.75
N SER A 310 33.28 7.53 37.41
CA SER A 310 32.22 8.53 37.63
C SER A 310 32.58 9.56 38.69
N ASP A 311 33.73 9.39 39.36
CA ASP A 311 34.26 10.42 40.24
C ASP A 311 34.60 11.67 39.44
N VAL A 312 34.02 12.77 39.92
CA VAL A 312 34.19 14.13 39.41
C VAL A 312 34.36 15.09 40.59
N THR A 313 34.75 14.55 41.75
CA THR A 313 35.07 15.34 42.92
C THR A 313 36.49 15.91 42.76
N SER A 314 37.11 16.24 43.87
CA SER A 314 38.43 16.87 43.90
C SER A 314 39.03 16.54 45.25
N ASN A 315 40.32 16.21 45.28
CA ASN A 315 41.05 15.74 46.45
C ASN A 315 40.40 16.15 47.77
N THR A 316 39.84 15.17 48.46
CA THR A 316 39.46 15.30 49.85
C THR A 316 40.69 15.76 50.61
N LEU A 317 40.53 16.71 51.52
CA LEU A 317 41.61 17.24 52.34
C LEU A 317 41.39 16.75 53.76
N GLU A 318 42.44 16.24 54.40
CA GLU A 318 42.40 15.83 55.80
C GLU A 318 41.77 16.91 56.67
N ARG A 319 41.02 16.52 57.70
CA ARG A 319 40.35 17.46 58.60
C ARG A 319 40.65 17.07 60.04
N CYS A 320 41.33 17.95 60.78
CA CYS A 320 41.83 17.80 62.15
C CYS A 320 40.74 17.39 63.18
N ASN A 321 40.24 16.16 63.09
CA ASN A 321 39.03 15.64 63.71
C ASN A 321 39.23 14.23 64.33
N GLY A 322 40.33 13.56 64.00
CA GLY A 322 40.67 12.22 64.48
C GLY A 322 40.19 11.08 63.58
N ALA A 323 40.01 11.34 62.28
CA ALA A 323 39.71 10.35 61.25
C ALA A 323 40.48 10.70 59.97
N ASP A 324 41.02 9.65 59.34
CA ASP A 324 41.62 9.58 57.99
C ASP A 324 40.52 9.96 56.97
N ASP A 325 40.44 11.25 56.65
CA ASP A 325 39.45 11.89 55.77
C ASP A 325 39.96 12.02 54.32
N ASP A 326 41.29 11.96 54.07
CA ASP A 326 41.89 11.95 52.72
C ASP A 326 42.61 10.64 52.33
N CYS A 327 42.37 9.55 53.07
CA CYS A 327 42.72 8.17 52.71
C CYS A 327 44.22 7.86 52.55
N ASP A 328 45.12 8.76 52.94
CA ASP A 328 46.58 8.56 52.93
C ASP A 328 47.03 7.39 53.84
N GLY A 329 46.20 7.02 54.83
CA GLY A 329 46.46 5.94 55.77
C GLY A 329 47.05 6.39 57.11
N GLN A 330 47.13 7.70 57.36
CA GLN A 330 47.47 8.32 58.64
C GLN A 330 46.21 8.99 59.24
N VAL A 331 46.36 9.88 60.22
CA VAL A 331 45.25 10.61 60.87
C VAL A 331 45.78 11.95 61.39
N ASP A 332 45.17 13.05 60.95
CA ASP A 332 45.47 14.46 61.26
C ASP A 332 46.95 14.88 61.02
N GLU A 333 47.68 14.22 60.11
CA GLU A 333 49.10 14.43 59.78
C GLU A 333 49.41 15.69 58.97
N ASP A 334 48.51 16.12 58.08
CA ASP A 334 48.71 17.29 57.22
C ASP A 334 48.58 18.64 57.97
N PHE A 335 48.31 18.59 59.29
CA PHE A 335 48.27 19.75 60.17
C PHE A 335 49.58 19.95 60.96
N ASP A 336 50.38 20.97 60.60
CA ASP A 336 51.58 21.34 61.38
C ASP A 336 51.20 21.93 62.74
N LEU A 337 50.95 21.08 63.74
CA LEU A 337 50.62 21.49 65.11
C LEU A 337 51.70 22.35 65.80
N THR A 338 52.83 22.67 65.16
CA THR A 338 53.84 23.61 65.67
C THR A 338 53.82 24.98 64.97
N LYS A 339 53.21 25.09 63.79
CA LYS A 339 53.13 26.34 62.99
C LYS A 339 51.74 26.73 62.49
N ASP A 340 50.82 25.78 62.38
CA ASP A 340 49.42 26.01 62.05
C ASP A 340 48.79 26.93 63.12
N PRO A 341 48.28 28.12 62.73
CA PRO A 341 47.58 29.00 63.65
C PRO A 341 46.27 28.39 64.15
N ALA A 342 45.48 27.73 63.30
CA ALA A 342 44.19 27.13 63.65
C ALA A 342 44.33 25.91 64.59
N HIS A 343 45.43 25.18 64.48
CA HIS A 343 45.69 23.93 65.23
C HIS A 343 46.93 24.02 66.14
N CYS A 344 47.24 25.23 66.62
CA CYS A 344 48.49 25.55 67.30
C CYS A 344 48.70 24.74 68.60
N GLY A 345 49.53 23.70 68.54
CA GLY A 345 49.86 22.78 69.63
C GLY A 345 48.85 21.64 69.86
N ARG A 346 47.79 21.54 69.05
CA ARG A 346 46.80 20.43 68.91
C ARG A 346 45.63 20.88 68.03
N CYS A 347 44.88 19.94 67.43
CA CYS A 347 43.60 20.22 66.77
C CYS A 347 42.66 21.10 67.62
N ASP A 348 41.85 21.92 66.94
CA ASP A 348 40.97 22.97 67.46
C ASP A 348 41.60 23.99 68.44
N LYS A 349 42.93 24.22 68.40
CA LYS A 349 43.59 25.26 69.22
C LYS A 349 44.02 26.48 68.40
N ALA A 350 43.03 27.25 67.95
CA ALA A 350 43.26 28.45 67.15
C ALA A 350 43.97 29.59 67.91
N CYS A 351 45.06 30.09 67.32
CA CYS A 351 45.67 31.40 67.53
C CYS A 351 44.71 32.51 67.14
N THR A 352 44.98 33.74 67.58
CA THR A 352 44.20 34.89 67.10
C THR A 352 44.71 35.34 65.72
N ALA A 353 43.85 35.97 64.91
CA ALA A 353 44.11 36.21 63.48
C ALA A 353 45.30 37.16 63.17
N THR A 354 45.92 37.78 64.18
CA THR A 354 47.16 38.57 64.03
C THR A 354 48.40 37.78 64.46
N GLU A 355 48.28 36.45 64.56
CA GLU A 355 49.33 35.59 65.12
C GLU A 355 49.45 34.23 64.39
N TRP A 356 50.57 33.97 63.68
CA TRP A 356 50.99 32.61 63.29
C TRP A 356 51.46 31.82 64.52
N CYS A 357 51.23 30.51 64.51
CA CYS A 357 51.85 29.65 65.51
C CYS A 357 53.35 29.50 65.18
N SER A 358 54.20 29.54 66.19
CA SER A 358 55.64 29.36 66.09
C SER A 358 56.10 28.53 67.28
N SER A 359 56.55 27.30 67.01
CA SER A 359 56.87 26.29 68.05
C SER A 359 55.69 26.00 69.02
N GLY A 360 54.45 26.04 68.55
CA GLY A 360 53.25 25.77 69.36
C GLY A 360 52.67 26.98 70.13
N ALA A 361 53.13 28.20 69.84
CA ALA A 361 52.63 29.46 70.44
C ALA A 361 52.59 30.62 69.43
N CYS A 362 51.65 31.57 69.57
CA CYS A 362 51.29 32.51 68.52
C CYS A 362 52.12 33.84 68.52
N LEU A 363 52.58 34.35 67.35
CA LEU A 363 53.41 35.57 67.07
C LEU A 363 53.05 36.17 65.66
N PRO A 364 53.48 37.37 65.19
CA PRO A 364 53.16 37.89 63.82
C PRO A 364 54.10 37.40 62.68
N SER A 365 53.61 37.24 61.42
CA SER A 365 54.19 36.29 60.41
C SER A 365 54.84 36.74 59.10
N SER A 366 54.34 37.77 58.40
CA SER A 366 54.76 38.08 57.02
C SER A 366 54.47 39.55 56.67
N GLU A 367 55.21 40.15 55.73
CA GLU A 367 54.90 41.50 55.23
C GLU A 367 53.45 41.51 54.68
N LEU A 368 52.59 42.35 55.26
CA LEU A 368 51.14 42.25 55.11
C LEU A 368 50.60 42.91 53.83
N SER A 369 51.46 43.55 53.02
CA SER A 369 51.04 44.33 51.85
C SER A 369 52.20 44.70 50.90
N CYS A 370 52.46 43.84 49.91
CA CYS A 370 53.51 43.94 48.87
C CYS A 370 53.41 45.11 47.86
N GLY A 371 52.96 46.28 48.30
CA GLY A 371 52.81 47.49 47.47
C GLY A 371 52.35 48.73 48.25
N ASN A 372 52.61 48.79 49.55
CA ASN A 372 52.23 49.89 50.44
C ASN A 372 53.43 50.73 50.95
N GLY A 373 54.66 50.20 50.87
CA GLY A 373 55.91 50.80 51.33
C GLY A 373 56.31 50.56 52.79
N LEU A 374 55.92 49.45 53.45
CA LEU A 374 56.11 49.20 54.89
C LEU A 374 56.44 47.73 55.29
N ASP A 375 57.58 47.57 55.98
CA ASP A 375 58.04 46.36 56.70
C ASP A 375 57.09 45.99 57.85
N ASP A 376 56.23 45.00 57.63
CA ASP A 376 55.07 44.65 58.47
C ASP A 376 55.32 43.40 59.37
N ASP A 377 56.37 42.60 59.15
CA ASP A 377 56.77 41.45 59.99
C ASP A 377 58.08 41.63 60.76
N GLY A 378 58.92 42.60 60.38
CA GLY A 378 60.19 42.91 61.03
C GLY A 378 61.41 42.17 60.44
N ASP A 379 61.31 41.67 59.20
CA ASP A 379 62.39 41.06 58.40
C ASP A 379 63.47 42.07 57.95
N LEU A 380 63.07 43.34 57.69
CA LEU A 380 63.84 44.48 57.16
C LEU A 380 63.84 44.70 55.62
N SER A 381 62.97 44.04 54.86
CA SER A 381 62.76 44.28 53.42
C SER A 381 61.46 45.08 53.14
N LEU A 382 61.06 45.32 51.86
CA LEU A 382 59.94 46.23 51.49
C LEU A 382 59.29 45.94 50.11
N ASP A 383 57.97 45.72 50.04
CA ASP A 383 57.15 45.59 48.82
C ASP A 383 57.71 44.54 47.81
N CYS A 384 57.55 44.70 46.49
CA CYS A 384 58.23 43.82 45.50
C CYS A 384 59.78 43.79 45.62
N ALA A 385 60.42 44.62 46.45
CA ALA A 385 61.86 44.48 46.74
C ALA A 385 62.13 43.58 47.96
N ASP A 386 61.08 43.16 48.67
CA ASP A 386 61.04 42.02 49.57
C ASP A 386 61.02 40.71 48.80
N LEU A 387 61.68 39.69 49.36
CA LEU A 387 61.67 38.33 48.83
C LEU A 387 60.36 37.60 49.11
N ASP A 388 59.66 37.96 50.20
CA ASP A 388 58.36 37.36 50.54
C ASP A 388 57.23 37.87 49.64
N CYS A 389 57.53 38.85 48.78
CA CYS A 389 56.63 39.42 47.77
C CYS A 389 56.90 38.97 46.33
N ASP A 390 57.92 38.15 46.05
CA ASP A 390 58.18 37.64 44.69
C ASP A 390 57.06 36.67 44.26
N GLY A 391 56.52 36.86 43.05
CA GLY A 391 55.32 36.17 42.57
C GLY A 391 54.00 36.61 43.22
N GLN A 392 54.00 37.64 44.08
CA GLN A 392 52.76 38.19 44.67
C GLN A 392 52.17 39.32 43.83
N ALA A 393 50.87 39.57 44.00
CA ALA A 393 50.17 40.61 43.26
C ALA A 393 50.54 42.02 43.75
N CYS A 394 51.13 42.83 42.86
CA CYS A 394 51.47 44.25 43.11
C CYS A 394 50.32 45.23 42.84
N GLY A 395 49.15 44.69 42.52
CA GLY A 395 47.93 45.39 42.12
C GLY A 395 47.04 44.47 41.27
N THR A 396 45.84 44.92 40.91
CA THR A 396 45.04 44.22 39.89
C THR A 396 45.79 44.22 38.56
N GLY A 397 45.92 43.06 37.92
CA GLY A 397 46.64 42.90 36.64
C GLY A 397 48.17 42.94 36.74
N CYS A 398 48.74 43.03 37.95
CA CYS A 398 50.16 43.25 38.20
C CYS A 398 50.76 42.13 39.06
N LEU A 399 51.88 41.54 38.62
CA LEU A 399 52.66 40.58 39.39
C LEU A 399 54.05 41.15 39.76
N CYS A 400 54.53 40.92 40.98
CA CYS A 400 55.95 41.09 41.28
C CYS A 400 56.72 39.89 40.69
N GLN A 401 57.77 40.11 39.92
CA GLN A 401 58.61 39.05 39.37
C GLN A 401 60.09 39.49 39.30
N GLU A 402 60.99 38.71 39.89
CA GLU A 402 62.44 39.01 40.00
C GLU A 402 62.74 40.40 40.61
N GLY A 403 61.84 40.90 41.48
CA GLY A 403 61.99 42.19 42.15
C GLY A 403 61.46 43.41 41.40
N VAL A 404 60.73 43.21 40.28
CA VAL A 404 60.05 44.27 39.50
C VAL A 404 58.58 43.93 39.27
N ARG A 405 57.79 44.85 38.69
CA ARG A 405 56.36 44.68 38.36
C ARG A 405 56.22 44.23 36.90
N THR A 406 55.29 43.34 36.59
CA THR A 406 54.96 42.85 35.24
C THR A 406 53.44 42.71 35.02
N GLU A 407 52.96 42.94 33.80
CA GLU A 407 51.55 42.78 33.42
C GLU A 407 51.13 41.29 33.33
N SER A 408 49.94 40.96 33.85
CA SER A 408 49.41 39.60 33.91
C SER A 408 48.01 39.41 33.29
N VAL A 409 47.43 40.46 32.70
CA VAL A 409 46.07 40.45 32.12
C VAL A 409 46.07 41.14 30.75
N CYS A 410 46.40 40.38 29.70
CA CYS A 410 46.65 40.88 28.35
C CYS A 410 45.38 41.06 27.48
N GLY A 411 44.34 41.74 27.99
CA GLY A 411 43.10 41.94 27.22
C GLY A 411 41.99 42.73 27.91
N ASP A 412 42.31 43.64 28.83
CA ASP A 412 41.34 44.48 29.55
C ASP A 412 41.44 45.99 29.26
N GLY A 413 42.46 46.41 28.50
CA GLY A 413 42.64 47.78 28.00
C GLY A 413 43.37 48.71 28.96
N LEU A 414 44.08 48.18 29.95
CA LEU A 414 44.81 48.92 30.97
C LEU A 414 46.32 48.65 30.91
N ASP A 415 47.09 49.56 31.51
CA ASP A 415 48.54 49.51 31.74
C ASP A 415 48.73 49.13 33.22
N ASN A 416 48.85 47.83 33.51
CA ASN A 416 48.72 47.34 34.88
C ASN A 416 50.05 47.31 35.67
N ASP A 417 51.20 47.32 34.99
CA ASP A 417 52.52 47.45 35.63
C ASP A 417 53.10 48.88 35.65
N GLY A 418 52.68 49.74 34.71
CA GLY A 418 53.03 51.16 34.62
C GLY A 418 54.11 51.50 33.58
N ASP A 419 54.42 50.63 32.62
CA ASP A 419 55.36 50.84 31.50
C ASP A 419 54.92 51.92 30.49
N MET A 420 53.61 52.22 30.43
CA MET A 420 52.91 53.02 29.39
C MET A 420 52.48 52.26 28.13
N ARG A 421 52.29 50.95 28.24
CA ARG A 421 51.68 50.08 27.22
C ARG A 421 50.56 49.23 27.84
N ALA A 422 49.84 48.47 27.01
CA ALA A 422 48.62 47.75 27.43
C ALA A 422 48.27 46.63 26.44
N ASP A 423 47.83 45.49 26.96
CA ASP A 423 47.34 44.33 26.19
C ASP A 423 48.28 43.92 25.04
N CYS A 424 47.74 43.72 23.83
CA CYS A 424 48.46 43.24 22.65
C CYS A 424 49.43 44.26 22.01
N ASP A 425 49.52 45.50 22.54
CA ASP A 425 50.58 46.47 22.19
C ASP A 425 51.75 46.41 23.21
N ASP A 426 51.64 45.57 24.25
CA ASP A 426 52.65 45.35 25.29
C ASP A 426 53.62 44.17 24.97
N PRO A 427 54.95 44.35 25.10
CA PRO A 427 55.94 43.27 24.91
C PRO A 427 55.79 42.07 25.85
N ASP A 428 55.18 42.23 27.02
CA ASP A 428 55.06 41.15 28.00
C ASP A 428 53.83 40.25 27.70
N CYS A 429 53.05 40.60 26.66
CA CYS A 429 51.80 39.97 26.23
C CYS A 429 51.86 39.29 24.84
N ASP A 430 52.63 38.20 24.69
CA ASP A 430 52.82 37.46 23.42
C ASP A 430 52.07 36.10 23.43
N GLY A 431 51.01 35.89 22.61
CA GLY A 431 50.35 34.57 22.54
C GLY A 431 49.16 34.34 21.57
N PRO A 432 48.70 33.08 21.39
CA PRO A 432 47.70 32.69 20.37
C PRO A 432 46.24 33.15 20.61
N ALA A 433 45.96 33.89 21.68
CA ALA A 433 44.60 34.29 22.06
C ALA A 433 43.92 35.25 21.04
N CYS A 434 44.67 35.76 20.06
CA CYS A 434 44.25 36.82 19.15
C CYS A 434 43.67 36.35 17.80
N GLU A 435 43.76 35.05 17.43
CA GLU A 435 43.22 34.53 16.15
C GLU A 435 42.27 33.32 16.34
N GLY A 436 40.96 33.56 16.23
CA GLY A 436 39.92 32.52 16.32
C GLY A 436 39.63 31.76 15.01
N PRO A 437 38.99 30.58 15.08
CA PRO A 437 38.67 29.75 13.91
C PRO A 437 37.60 30.36 12.98
N PRO A 438 37.54 29.97 11.70
CA PRO A 438 36.52 30.44 10.76
C PRO A 438 35.15 29.82 11.02
N SER A 439 34.11 30.54 10.59
CA SER A 439 32.71 30.07 10.52
C SER A 439 32.35 29.66 9.09
N LEU A 440 31.43 28.70 8.94
CA LEU A 440 30.92 28.24 7.64
C LEU A 440 29.51 28.78 7.35
N THR A 441 29.21 28.97 6.06
CA THR A 441 27.88 29.38 5.58
C THR A 441 27.53 28.64 4.28
N ILE A 442 26.25 28.27 4.10
CA ILE A 442 25.73 27.60 2.90
C ILE A 442 24.86 28.58 2.11
N THR A 443 25.12 28.70 0.81
CA THR A 443 24.35 29.53 -0.13
C THR A 443 23.92 28.71 -1.35
N PRO A 444 22.68 28.83 -1.87
CA PRO A 444 21.56 29.59 -1.31
C PRO A 444 20.97 28.93 -0.04
N SER A 445 20.48 29.75 0.87
CA SER A 445 19.82 29.31 2.11
C SER A 445 18.30 29.24 1.96
N ASN A 446 17.64 28.32 2.67
CA ASN A 446 16.17 28.19 2.70
C ASN A 446 15.55 28.00 1.31
N VAL A 447 16.07 27.03 0.56
CA VAL A 447 15.69 26.80 -0.85
C VAL A 447 14.31 26.18 -0.95
N LEU A 448 13.53 26.61 -1.95
CA LEU A 448 12.31 25.96 -2.41
C LEU A 448 12.51 25.38 -3.81
N LEU A 449 12.67 24.06 -3.90
CA LEU A 449 12.63 23.32 -5.16
C LEU A 449 11.19 22.91 -5.46
N VAL A 450 10.65 23.37 -6.59
CA VAL A 450 9.33 22.93 -7.08
C VAL A 450 9.53 21.90 -8.19
N VAL A 451 9.18 20.65 -7.91
CA VAL A 451 9.21 19.55 -8.87
C VAL A 451 7.88 19.53 -9.64
N GLN A 452 7.97 19.45 -10.96
CA GLN A 452 6.82 19.37 -11.86
C GLN A 452 6.99 18.18 -12.80
N GLY A 453 5.99 17.30 -12.86
CA GLY A 453 6.04 16.11 -13.72
C GLY A 453 7.04 15.06 -13.22
N HIS A 454 7.69 14.35 -14.14
CA HIS A 454 8.42 13.11 -13.85
C HIS A 454 9.96 13.27 -13.75
N SER A 455 10.46 14.50 -13.65
CA SER A 455 11.90 14.79 -13.56
C SER A 455 12.25 15.54 -12.28
N GLY A 456 13.24 15.04 -11.53
CA GLY A 456 13.75 15.69 -10.33
C GLY A 456 14.31 17.09 -10.61
N ALA A 457 14.17 18.00 -9.64
CA ALA A 457 14.71 19.35 -9.72
C ALA A 457 16.10 19.40 -9.06
N THR A 458 17.00 20.23 -9.58
CA THR A 458 18.39 20.32 -9.09
C THR A 458 18.69 21.67 -8.44
N GLN A 459 19.53 21.66 -7.41
CA GLN A 459 20.07 22.86 -6.75
C GLN A 459 21.55 22.68 -6.48
N ALA A 460 22.38 23.56 -7.04
CA ALA A 460 23.78 23.68 -6.65
C ALA A 460 23.91 24.55 -5.38
N PHE A 461 24.76 24.13 -4.45
CA PHE A 461 25.10 24.85 -3.24
C PHE A 461 26.57 25.27 -3.24
N THR A 462 26.90 26.27 -2.44
CA THR A 462 28.25 26.81 -2.24
C THR A 462 28.49 27.00 -0.75
N VAL A 463 29.63 26.52 -0.26
CA VAL A 463 30.04 26.62 1.15
C VAL A 463 31.16 27.65 1.25
N THR A 464 30.95 28.69 2.05
CA THR A 464 31.90 29.79 2.23
C THR A 464 32.39 29.84 3.68
N ALA A 465 33.71 29.80 3.86
CA ALA A 465 34.38 30.03 5.14
C ALA A 465 34.62 31.53 5.35
N THR A 466 34.41 32.02 6.58
CA THR A 466 34.61 33.41 7.00
C THR A 466 35.40 33.45 8.31
N TRP A 467 36.59 34.06 8.31
CA TRP A 467 37.42 34.20 9.51
C TRP A 467 37.07 35.48 10.29
N PRO A 468 37.50 35.61 11.57
CA PRO A 468 37.21 36.81 12.39
C PRO A 468 37.71 38.14 11.80
N ASP A 469 38.75 38.12 10.97
CA ASP A 469 39.27 39.28 10.24
C ASP A 469 38.39 39.73 9.04
N GLY A 470 37.31 38.99 8.76
CA GLY A 470 36.38 39.25 7.67
C GLY A 470 36.83 38.75 6.30
N ARG A 471 37.98 38.06 6.17
CA ARG A 471 38.35 37.39 4.91
C ARG A 471 37.38 36.21 4.66
N THR A 472 37.14 35.91 3.38
CA THR A 472 36.28 34.78 2.99
C THR A 472 36.93 33.91 1.92
N ALA A 473 36.56 32.63 1.87
CA ALA A 473 36.99 31.69 0.85
C ALA A 473 35.86 30.72 0.47
N ASP A 474 35.75 30.39 -0.81
CA ASP A 474 34.95 29.27 -1.28
C ASP A 474 35.66 27.96 -0.91
N VAL A 475 35.01 27.17 -0.07
CA VAL A 475 35.49 25.89 0.44
C VAL A 475 34.55 24.74 0.03
N THR A 476 33.71 24.96 -0.97
CA THR A 476 32.69 24.00 -1.44
C THR A 476 33.28 22.64 -1.82
N ALA A 477 34.49 22.62 -2.41
CA ALA A 477 35.18 21.38 -2.79
C ALA A 477 35.85 20.64 -1.60
N LEU A 478 35.85 21.23 -0.40
CA LEU A 478 36.36 20.65 0.84
C LEU A 478 35.23 20.22 1.79
N ALA A 479 34.00 20.72 1.55
CA ALA A 479 32.84 20.42 2.38
C ALA A 479 32.13 19.14 1.93
N ASP A 480 31.88 18.24 2.88
CA ASP A 480 30.90 17.19 2.68
C ASP A 480 29.49 17.79 2.81
N LEU A 481 28.62 17.50 1.85
CA LEU A 481 27.27 18.08 1.72
C LEU A 481 26.22 16.97 1.74
N SER A 482 25.38 16.99 2.77
CA SER A 482 24.38 15.96 3.03
C SER A 482 22.99 16.55 3.30
N ILE A 483 21.97 15.70 3.36
CA ILE A 483 20.58 16.05 3.68
C ILE A 483 20.04 15.11 4.76
N ASP A 484 19.32 15.64 5.74
CA ASP A 484 18.77 14.86 6.86
C ASP A 484 17.69 13.85 6.43
N ASP A 485 17.00 14.10 5.31
CA ASP A 485 15.95 13.24 4.77
C ASP A 485 16.28 12.86 3.32
N THR A 486 16.97 11.74 3.16
CA THR A 486 17.42 11.18 1.88
C THR A 486 16.25 10.75 0.98
N ARG A 487 15.03 10.59 1.51
CA ARG A 487 13.83 10.32 0.69
C ARG A 487 13.52 11.47 -0.27
N LEU A 488 13.96 12.69 0.04
CA LEU A 488 13.74 13.87 -0.80
C LEU A 488 14.68 13.93 -2.01
N GLY A 489 15.78 13.18 -2.02
CA GLY A 489 16.81 13.23 -3.04
C GLY A 489 18.22 13.04 -2.49
N SER A 490 19.23 13.22 -3.34
CA SER A 490 20.64 13.00 -3.01
C SER A 490 21.56 14.09 -3.57
N PHE A 491 22.76 14.18 -2.99
CA PHE A 491 23.84 15.05 -3.48
C PHE A 491 24.77 14.30 -4.43
N LEU A 492 25.17 14.98 -5.52
CA LEU A 492 26.31 14.61 -6.36
C LEU A 492 27.31 15.76 -6.33
N GLY A 493 28.35 15.61 -5.51
CA GLY A 493 29.16 16.75 -5.07
C GLY A 493 28.28 17.82 -4.45
N ALA A 494 28.50 19.10 -4.79
CA ALA A 494 27.72 20.20 -4.24
C ALA A 494 26.33 20.42 -4.88
N THR A 495 25.85 19.51 -5.73
CA THR A 495 24.53 19.64 -6.38
C THR A 495 23.55 18.60 -5.84
N PHE A 496 22.49 19.07 -5.19
CA PHE A 496 21.35 18.25 -4.81
C PHE A 496 20.46 17.98 -6.02
N THR A 497 19.96 16.76 -6.14
CA THR A 497 18.93 16.35 -7.10
C THR A 497 17.75 15.75 -6.34
N SER A 498 16.56 16.33 -6.48
CA SER A 498 15.37 15.84 -5.81
C SER A 498 14.85 14.53 -6.42
N GLY A 499 14.16 13.73 -5.62
CA GLY A 499 13.22 12.74 -6.11
C GLY A 499 11.98 13.38 -6.76
N THR A 500 11.06 12.52 -7.21
CA THR A 500 9.77 12.90 -7.81
C THR A 500 8.56 12.28 -7.10
N SER A 501 8.80 11.35 -6.16
CA SER A 501 7.77 10.60 -5.42
C SER A 501 7.46 11.16 -4.04
N VAL A 502 8.44 11.78 -3.37
CA VAL A 502 8.32 12.31 -2.00
C VAL A 502 8.77 13.76 -1.93
N GLY A 503 7.91 14.64 -1.45
CA GLY A 503 8.24 16.01 -1.07
C GLY A 503 8.43 16.15 0.45
N GLY A 504 8.88 17.31 0.90
CA GLY A 504 9.14 17.53 2.32
C GLY A 504 9.96 18.78 2.63
N ILE A 505 10.29 18.95 3.90
CA ILE A 505 11.23 19.97 4.39
C ILE A 505 12.32 19.23 5.15
N SER A 506 13.57 19.50 4.81
CA SER A 506 14.73 18.87 5.43
C SER A 506 15.88 19.86 5.61
N THR A 507 16.91 19.46 6.36
CA THR A 507 18.13 20.24 6.58
C THR A 507 19.21 19.77 5.62
N VAL A 508 19.80 20.70 4.87
CA VAL A 508 21.09 20.49 4.20
C VAL A 508 22.20 20.84 5.19
N ARG A 509 23.20 19.97 5.33
CA ARG A 509 24.38 20.17 6.18
C ARG A 509 25.63 20.23 5.34
N ALA A 510 26.56 21.09 5.74
CA ALA A 510 27.91 21.16 5.21
C ALA A 510 28.91 20.96 6.36
N GLN A 511 29.86 20.04 6.22
CA GLN A 511 30.89 19.77 7.24
C GLN A 511 32.30 19.84 6.65
N ILE A 512 33.22 20.46 7.38
CA ILE A 512 34.67 20.45 7.15
C ILE A 512 35.32 20.25 8.53
N ASP A 513 35.95 19.10 8.76
CA ASP A 513 36.49 18.71 10.07
C ASP A 513 35.44 18.87 11.18
N SER A 514 35.71 19.71 12.20
CA SER A 514 34.78 20.05 13.29
C SER A 514 33.87 21.25 13.00
N LEU A 515 34.00 21.89 11.83
CA LEU A 515 33.18 23.03 11.43
C LEU A 515 31.94 22.55 10.68
N ALA A 516 30.77 23.01 11.11
CA ALA A 516 29.50 22.68 10.48
C ALA A 516 28.67 23.92 10.16
N ALA A 517 27.92 23.87 9.06
CA ALA A 517 26.85 24.80 8.73
C ALA A 517 25.60 24.03 8.29
N SER A 518 24.44 24.68 8.38
CA SER A 518 23.19 24.09 7.93
C SER A 518 22.24 25.11 7.31
N THR A 519 21.33 24.64 6.46
CA THR A 519 20.23 25.44 5.93
C THR A 519 19.02 24.57 5.60
N SER A 520 17.83 25.14 5.50
CA SER A 520 16.65 24.36 5.11
C SER A 520 16.53 24.20 3.59
N LEU A 521 15.99 23.07 3.18
CA LEU A 521 15.56 22.79 1.81
C LEU A 521 14.12 22.27 1.86
N THR A 522 13.26 22.89 1.05
CA THR A 522 11.88 22.47 0.83
C THR A 522 11.75 21.89 -0.57
N VAL A 523 11.36 20.63 -0.68
CA VAL A 523 10.98 19.97 -1.94
C VAL A 523 9.45 19.96 -2.03
N LYS A 524 8.90 20.80 -2.91
CA LYS A 524 7.47 20.89 -3.19
C LYS A 524 7.15 20.08 -4.44
N LEU A 525 6.25 19.10 -4.34
CA LEU A 525 5.77 18.35 -5.50
C LEU A 525 4.47 18.96 -6.04
N ALA A 526 4.44 19.30 -7.34
CA ALA A 526 3.29 19.89 -8.01
C ALA A 526 2.84 19.02 -9.20
N HIS A 527 1.74 18.28 -9.04
CA HIS A 527 1.26 17.29 -10.01
C HIS A 527 -0.20 17.51 -10.42
N ARG A 528 -0.51 17.12 -11.65
CA ARG A 528 -1.84 17.12 -12.26
C ARG A 528 -2.07 15.74 -12.84
N ILE A 529 -3.00 14.97 -12.27
CA ILE A 529 -3.19 13.55 -12.61
C ILE A 529 -4.60 13.35 -13.18
N PRO A 530 -4.74 13.00 -14.47
CA PRO A 530 -6.02 12.55 -15.02
C PRO A 530 -6.25 11.08 -14.67
N ASP A 531 -7.04 10.83 -13.62
CA ASP A 531 -7.32 9.47 -13.12
C ASP A 531 -8.53 8.84 -13.85
N SER A 532 -8.22 8.13 -14.93
CA SER A 532 -9.21 7.44 -15.76
C SER A 532 -9.74 6.13 -15.18
N THR A 533 -9.34 5.70 -13.97
CA THR A 533 -9.91 4.51 -13.30
C THR A 533 -11.42 4.65 -13.05
N THR A 534 -11.88 5.89 -12.92
CA THR A 534 -13.29 6.25 -12.76
C THR A 534 -14.04 6.40 -14.10
N GLY A 535 -13.36 6.20 -15.23
CA GLY A 535 -13.90 6.31 -16.59
C GLY A 535 -13.18 7.37 -17.44
N PRO A 536 -13.43 7.42 -18.76
CA PRO A 536 -12.73 8.33 -19.67
C PRO A 536 -12.84 9.81 -19.28
N LEU A 537 -11.73 10.54 -19.38
CA LEU A 537 -11.63 11.97 -19.10
C LEU A 537 -11.36 12.77 -20.39
N PRO A 538 -11.70 14.07 -20.45
CA PRO A 538 -11.21 14.95 -21.50
C PRO A 538 -9.67 14.98 -21.52
N THR A 539 -9.07 15.18 -22.69
CA THR A 539 -7.60 15.15 -22.88
C THR A 539 -6.83 16.17 -22.02
N VAL A 540 -7.47 17.29 -21.68
CA VAL A 540 -6.91 18.37 -20.85
C VAL A 540 -8.00 18.78 -19.86
N PRO A 541 -8.22 18.01 -18.77
CA PRO A 541 -9.37 18.23 -17.88
C PRO A 541 -9.22 19.50 -17.02
N GLU A 542 -7.99 19.97 -16.78
CA GLU A 542 -7.69 21.15 -15.95
C GLU A 542 -8.33 22.44 -16.50
N THR A 543 -8.40 22.60 -17.83
CA THR A 543 -8.99 23.80 -18.48
C THR A 543 -10.51 23.89 -18.32
N ARG A 544 -11.15 22.90 -17.68
CA ARG A 544 -12.59 22.89 -17.40
C ARG A 544 -12.96 23.54 -16.06
N PHE A 545 -11.95 23.97 -15.28
CA PHE A 545 -12.11 24.49 -13.93
C PHE A 545 -11.73 25.98 -13.76
N ASP A 546 -11.62 26.73 -14.85
CA ASP A 546 -11.32 28.17 -14.86
C ASP A 546 -12.57 29.07 -14.76
N GLY A 547 -13.76 28.48 -14.65
CA GLY A 547 -15.04 29.19 -14.50
C GLY A 547 -15.23 29.85 -13.12
N ALA A 548 -16.16 30.82 -13.06
CA ALA A 548 -16.47 31.53 -11.81
C ALA A 548 -17.15 30.62 -10.76
N VAL A 549 -16.93 30.85 -9.47
CA VAL A 549 -17.53 30.00 -8.42
C VAL A 549 -19.05 30.18 -8.37
N ASP A 550 -19.78 29.06 -8.42
CA ASP A 550 -21.24 29.00 -8.37
C ASP A 550 -21.70 28.03 -7.27
N ALA A 551 -22.30 28.60 -6.23
CA ALA A 551 -22.77 27.86 -5.06
C ALA A 551 -23.91 26.87 -5.37
N SER A 552 -24.62 27.00 -6.49
CA SER A 552 -25.64 26.02 -6.90
C SER A 552 -25.01 24.70 -7.35
N ARG A 553 -23.72 24.72 -7.74
CA ARG A 553 -22.94 23.56 -8.19
C ARG A 553 -22.07 22.95 -7.07
N THR A 554 -22.09 23.47 -5.85
CA THR A 554 -21.18 23.05 -4.75
C THR A 554 -21.30 21.54 -4.44
N PRO A 555 -20.21 20.76 -4.61
CA PRO A 555 -20.13 19.39 -4.10
C PRO A 555 -19.77 19.39 -2.61
N ARG A 556 -19.85 18.24 -1.92
CA ARG A 556 -19.49 18.13 -0.51
C ARG A 556 -18.73 16.86 -0.20
N ILE A 557 -17.58 16.98 0.46
CA ILE A 557 -16.84 15.83 1.00
C ILE A 557 -17.60 15.26 2.21
N LEU A 558 -17.75 13.93 2.25
CA LEU A 558 -18.53 13.18 3.23
C LEU A 558 -17.68 12.21 4.07
N TYR A 559 -16.54 11.79 3.53
CA TYR A 559 -15.55 10.97 4.22
C TYR A 559 -14.17 11.18 3.57
N PRO A 560 -13.07 11.15 4.34
CA PRO A 560 -13.00 11.09 5.80
C PRO A 560 -13.51 12.39 6.46
N SER A 561 -13.57 12.41 7.79
CA SER A 561 -14.00 13.59 8.55
C SER A 561 -12.92 14.67 8.56
N ASN A 562 -13.31 15.93 8.70
CA ASN A 562 -12.34 17.02 8.85
C ASN A 562 -11.48 16.86 10.11
N GLY A 563 -10.16 16.90 9.95
CA GLY A 563 -9.19 16.74 11.02
C GLY A 563 -8.82 15.29 11.33
N THR A 564 -9.21 14.31 10.51
CA THR A 564 -8.77 12.92 10.65
C THR A 564 -7.25 12.82 10.50
N LEU A 565 -6.61 12.15 11.46
CA LEU A 565 -5.21 11.73 11.41
C LEU A 565 -5.15 10.29 10.90
N LEU A 566 -4.35 10.06 9.86
CA LEU A 566 -4.17 8.77 9.18
C LEU A 566 -2.71 8.31 9.28
N PRO A 567 -2.45 7.00 9.37
CA PRO A 567 -1.09 6.47 9.26
C PRO A 567 -0.62 6.48 7.80
N PRO A 568 0.68 6.71 7.54
CA PRO A 568 1.22 6.80 6.18
C PRO A 568 1.06 5.50 5.38
N ASN A 569 1.24 4.35 6.02
CA ASN A 569 1.08 3.02 5.39
C ASN A 569 -0.36 2.51 5.29
N LEU A 570 -1.38 3.37 5.44
CA LEU A 570 -2.78 2.99 5.29
C LEU A 570 -3.15 2.79 3.81
N GLU A 571 -3.03 1.56 3.31
CA GLU A 571 -3.50 1.21 1.95
C GLU A 571 -4.97 1.60 1.69
N LYS A 572 -5.29 1.93 0.42
CA LYS A 572 -6.68 2.05 -0.07
C LYS A 572 -7.53 3.09 0.68
N GLY A 573 -6.93 4.18 1.17
CA GLY A 573 -7.63 5.27 1.85
C GLY A 573 -8.68 5.96 0.96
N GLU A 574 -9.97 5.81 1.28
CA GLU A 574 -11.07 6.30 0.43
C GLU A 574 -11.52 7.74 0.72
N LEU A 575 -11.97 8.45 -0.32
CA LEU A 575 -12.67 9.73 -0.21
C LEU A 575 -14.09 9.62 -0.79
N HIS A 576 -15.11 9.89 0.03
CA HIS A 576 -16.51 9.83 -0.39
C HIS A 576 -17.09 11.24 -0.47
N PHE A 577 -17.93 11.51 -1.47
CA PHE A 577 -18.51 12.83 -1.68
C PHE A 577 -19.93 12.81 -2.25
N ASP A 578 -20.70 13.84 -1.89
CA ASP A 578 -21.88 14.25 -2.64
C ASP A 578 -21.40 15.08 -3.84
N PRO A 579 -21.63 14.64 -5.09
CA PRO A 579 -21.24 15.39 -6.28
C PRO A 579 -22.08 16.64 -6.52
N GLY A 580 -23.19 16.85 -5.82
CA GLY A 580 -24.14 17.92 -6.10
C GLY A 580 -25.01 17.64 -7.35
N PRO A 581 -25.49 18.67 -8.05
CA PRO A 581 -26.42 18.55 -9.17
C PRO A 581 -25.96 17.57 -10.26
N ALA A 582 -26.91 16.93 -10.96
CA ALA A 582 -26.61 15.94 -12.00
C ALA A 582 -25.70 16.46 -13.13
N ALA A 583 -25.69 17.78 -13.39
CA ALA A 583 -24.79 18.43 -14.35
C ALA A 583 -23.31 18.41 -13.93
N ASN A 584 -22.99 18.15 -12.66
CA ASN A 584 -21.63 17.92 -12.21
C ASN A 584 -21.19 16.52 -12.63
N ASN A 585 -20.40 16.41 -13.70
CA ASN A 585 -19.93 15.14 -14.25
C ASN A 585 -18.40 15.07 -14.47
N LEU A 586 -17.68 16.13 -14.09
CA LEU A 586 -16.21 16.17 -14.06
C LEU A 586 -15.77 16.85 -12.75
N PHE A 587 -14.78 16.26 -12.07
CA PHE A 587 -14.33 16.69 -10.74
C PHE A 587 -12.82 16.90 -10.70
N GLU A 588 -12.38 17.86 -9.90
CA GLU A 588 -10.99 18.06 -9.52
C GLU A 588 -10.89 17.94 -7.99
N LEU A 589 -10.19 16.91 -7.52
CA LEU A 589 -9.83 16.73 -6.13
C LEU A 589 -8.41 17.29 -5.92
N SER A 590 -8.29 18.29 -5.04
CA SER A 590 -7.00 18.95 -4.75
C SER A 590 -6.52 18.62 -3.34
N PHE A 591 -5.24 18.31 -3.21
CA PHE A 591 -4.51 18.16 -1.96
C PHE A 591 -3.41 19.23 -1.93
N GLY A 592 -3.47 20.14 -0.95
CA GLY A 592 -2.63 21.34 -0.96
C GLY A 592 -2.09 21.73 0.42
N ASN A 593 -0.80 22.04 0.48
CA ASN A 593 -0.12 22.78 1.54
C ASN A 593 1.18 23.39 0.97
N ASP A 594 2.15 23.72 1.82
CA ASP A 594 3.40 24.34 1.38
C ASP A 594 4.29 23.40 0.54
N ILE A 595 4.22 22.08 0.78
CA ILE A 595 5.02 21.04 0.10
C ILE A 595 4.24 20.20 -0.93
N THR A 596 2.91 20.25 -0.90
CA THR A 596 2.04 19.50 -1.83
C THR A 596 1.19 20.47 -2.66
N ASP A 597 1.17 20.31 -3.98
CA ASP A 597 0.13 20.83 -4.88
C ASP A 597 -0.28 19.72 -5.87
N LEU A 598 -1.03 18.74 -5.36
CA LEU A 598 -1.58 17.66 -6.17
C LEU A 598 -3.02 17.99 -6.56
N ARG A 599 -3.36 17.76 -7.83
CA ARG A 599 -4.74 17.75 -8.30
C ARG A 599 -5.01 16.49 -9.11
N VAL A 600 -6.09 15.81 -8.75
CA VAL A 600 -6.57 14.60 -9.42
C VAL A 600 -7.88 14.93 -10.12
N TYR A 601 -7.94 14.69 -11.42
CA TYR A 601 -9.15 14.83 -12.23
C TYR A 601 -9.83 13.48 -12.35
N LEU A 602 -11.14 13.42 -12.07
CA LEU A 602 -11.88 12.16 -11.94
C LEU A 602 -13.36 12.31 -12.28
N ARG A 603 -14.02 11.18 -12.50
CA ARG A 603 -15.48 11.04 -12.65
C ARG A 603 -16.13 10.63 -11.33
N CYS A 604 -17.44 10.89 -11.23
CA CYS A 604 -18.23 10.33 -10.13
C CYS A 604 -18.54 8.85 -10.41
N THR A 605 -17.91 7.96 -9.65
CA THR A 605 -18.20 6.53 -9.66
C THR A 605 -18.80 6.10 -8.32
N LEU A 606 -19.83 5.27 -8.36
CA LEU A 606 -20.30 4.49 -7.23
C LEU A 606 -20.06 3.01 -7.58
N PRO A 607 -19.26 2.25 -6.83
CA PRO A 607 -19.01 0.85 -7.14
C PRO A 607 -20.29 0.00 -7.21
N SER A 608 -20.25 -1.09 -7.95
CA SER A 608 -21.38 -2.02 -8.10
C SER A 608 -21.73 -2.71 -6.77
N GLY A 609 -23.02 -3.01 -6.56
CA GLY A 609 -23.51 -3.68 -5.36
C GLY A 609 -23.79 -2.78 -4.15
N PHE A 610 -23.55 -1.47 -4.26
CA PHE A 610 -23.79 -0.51 -3.18
C PHE A 610 -25.16 0.15 -3.26
N VAL A 611 -25.89 0.13 -2.15
CA VAL A 611 -27.15 0.87 -1.97
C VAL A 611 -26.84 2.13 -1.17
N LEU A 612 -27.14 3.30 -1.74
CA LEU A 612 -26.93 4.58 -1.08
C LEU A 612 -27.78 4.70 0.21
N PRO A 613 -27.32 5.45 1.23
CA PRO A 613 -28.08 5.65 2.46
C PRO A 613 -29.44 6.31 2.19
N SER A 614 -30.46 5.96 2.97
CA SER A 614 -31.79 6.58 2.85
C SER A 614 -31.70 8.10 2.99
N GLY A 615 -32.22 8.83 1.99
CA GLY A 615 -32.10 10.28 1.88
C GLY A 615 -30.97 10.78 0.96
N VAL A 616 -30.06 9.91 0.53
CA VAL A 616 -28.99 10.21 -0.41
C VAL A 616 -29.38 9.71 -1.80
N SER A 617 -29.66 10.62 -2.73
CA SER A 617 -30.06 10.28 -4.11
C SER A 617 -28.88 10.02 -5.06
N ARG A 618 -27.68 10.52 -4.71
CA ARG A 618 -26.45 10.41 -5.50
C ARG A 618 -25.25 10.53 -4.56
N GLY A 619 -24.17 9.83 -4.88
CA GLY A 619 -22.90 9.89 -4.15
C GLY A 619 -21.81 9.19 -4.93
N CYS A 620 -20.55 9.55 -4.66
CA CYS A 620 -19.38 9.03 -5.34
C CYS A 620 -18.35 8.55 -4.31
N ILE A 621 -17.65 7.47 -4.64
CA ILE A 621 -16.55 6.91 -3.86
C ILE A 621 -15.31 6.95 -4.76
N TYR A 622 -14.28 7.67 -4.32
CA TYR A 622 -12.98 7.67 -4.95
C TYR A 622 -11.99 6.89 -4.07
N THR A 623 -11.39 5.85 -4.66
CA THR A 623 -10.30 5.08 -4.06
C THR A 623 -9.06 5.39 -4.89
N PRO A 624 -8.12 6.23 -4.40
CA PRO A 624 -6.93 6.55 -5.15
C PRO A 624 -6.08 5.29 -5.41
N PRO A 625 -5.51 5.13 -6.61
CA PRO A 625 -4.43 4.19 -6.86
C PRO A 625 -3.31 4.35 -5.83
N GLN A 626 -2.67 3.25 -5.44
CA GLN A 626 -1.69 3.24 -4.34
C GLN A 626 -0.58 4.30 -4.52
N ALA A 627 -0.06 4.47 -5.75
CA ALA A 627 0.93 5.51 -6.04
C ALA A 627 0.45 6.96 -5.79
N ILE A 628 -0.85 7.26 -5.98
CA ILE A 628 -1.44 8.57 -5.64
C ILE A 628 -1.59 8.71 -4.12
N TRP A 629 -1.95 7.62 -3.45
CA TRP A 629 -2.04 7.61 -1.99
C TRP A 629 -0.68 7.77 -1.31
N ASP A 630 0.31 6.98 -1.71
CA ASP A 630 1.69 7.02 -1.19
C ASP A 630 2.31 8.41 -1.39
N PHE A 631 2.10 9.02 -2.56
CA PHE A 631 2.51 10.40 -2.83
C PHE A 631 1.95 11.37 -1.78
N VAL A 632 0.65 11.29 -1.47
CA VAL A 632 0.00 12.17 -0.47
C VAL A 632 0.47 11.82 0.95
N ALA A 633 0.60 10.54 1.27
CA ALA A 633 0.96 10.04 2.58
C ALA A 633 2.43 10.36 2.93
N GLU A 634 3.39 9.89 2.13
CA GLU A 634 4.82 10.03 2.41
C GLU A 634 5.32 11.47 2.31
N THR A 635 4.80 12.27 1.37
CA THR A 635 5.12 13.70 1.27
C THR A 635 4.67 14.47 2.51
N ASN A 636 3.57 14.08 3.14
CA ASN A 636 2.99 14.82 4.27
C ASN A 636 3.19 14.11 5.62
N ARG A 637 4.01 13.06 5.65
CA ARG A 637 4.31 12.21 6.81
C ARG A 637 4.89 13.02 7.96
N GLY A 638 4.16 13.10 9.06
CA GLY A 638 4.54 13.93 10.22
C GLY A 638 4.52 15.44 9.95
N GLY A 639 4.05 15.88 8.78
CA GLY A 639 4.21 17.25 8.28
C GLY A 639 3.02 18.18 8.59
N GLN A 640 2.87 19.20 7.75
CA GLN A 640 1.79 20.18 7.87
C GLN A 640 0.45 19.59 7.42
N PRO A 641 -0.69 20.07 7.96
CA PRO A 641 -2.01 19.59 7.58
C PRO A 641 -2.28 19.75 6.08
N VAL A 642 -2.81 18.70 5.44
CA VAL A 642 -3.14 18.68 4.02
C VAL A 642 -4.55 19.22 3.83
N ARG A 643 -4.70 20.35 3.14
CA ARG A 643 -6.00 20.91 2.80
C ARG A 643 -6.56 20.20 1.58
N VAL A 644 -7.73 19.59 1.73
CA VAL A 644 -8.43 18.87 0.67
C VAL A 644 -9.66 19.65 0.22
N VAL A 645 -9.76 19.93 -1.08
CA VAL A 645 -10.92 20.59 -1.69
C VAL A 645 -11.34 19.85 -2.95
N LEU A 646 -12.65 19.65 -3.09
CA LEU A 646 -13.28 19.11 -4.28
C LEU A 646 -13.94 20.24 -5.08
N ARG A 647 -13.59 20.34 -6.37
CA ARG A 647 -14.26 21.21 -7.35
C ARG A 647 -15.05 20.35 -8.34
N ALA A 648 -16.17 20.89 -8.83
CA ALA A 648 -17.08 20.20 -9.74
C ALA A 648 -17.53 21.10 -10.89
N THR A 649 -17.48 20.56 -12.11
CA THR A 649 -17.85 21.25 -13.36
C THR A 649 -18.69 20.31 -14.25
N GLU A 650 -19.20 20.83 -15.36
CA GLU A 650 -19.67 20.00 -16.47
C GLU A 650 -18.57 19.82 -17.53
N GLU A 651 -18.58 18.68 -18.19
CA GLU A 651 -17.62 18.28 -19.21
C GLU A 651 -17.63 19.16 -20.48
N SER A 652 -18.79 19.70 -20.85
CA SER A 652 -18.92 20.74 -21.88
C SER A 652 -18.10 21.99 -21.55
N GLY A 653 -17.83 22.23 -20.26
CA GLY A 653 -17.26 23.45 -19.72
C GLY A 653 -18.31 24.53 -19.54
N SER A 654 -19.00 24.55 -18.39
CA SER A 654 -19.79 25.72 -17.99
C SER A 654 -18.84 26.86 -17.62
N ALA A 655 -19.31 28.10 -17.83
CA ALA A 655 -18.62 29.30 -17.34
C ALA A 655 -18.52 29.39 -15.80
N THR A 656 -18.99 28.37 -15.06
CA THR A 656 -18.99 28.30 -13.60
C THR A 656 -18.54 26.95 -13.05
N VAL A 657 -18.03 26.96 -11.81
CA VAL A 657 -17.46 25.81 -11.08
C VAL A 657 -18.04 25.77 -9.66
N GLY A 658 -18.47 24.60 -9.20
CA GLY A 658 -18.82 24.37 -7.79
C GLY A 658 -17.56 24.06 -6.96
N VAL A 659 -17.47 24.57 -5.73
CA VAL A 659 -16.34 24.33 -4.82
C VAL A 659 -16.89 23.85 -3.48
N SER A 660 -16.31 22.79 -2.92
CA SER A 660 -16.68 22.28 -1.59
C SER A 660 -16.13 23.16 -0.47
N GLU A 661 -16.75 23.07 0.71
CA GLU A 661 -16.03 23.38 1.94
C GLU A 661 -14.76 22.51 2.02
N PRO A 662 -13.62 23.05 2.47
CA PRO A 662 -12.40 22.29 2.63
C PRO A 662 -12.49 21.34 3.82
N ILE A 663 -11.85 20.19 3.71
CA ILE A 663 -11.45 19.40 4.88
C ILE A 663 -9.94 19.43 5.05
N THR A 664 -9.47 19.05 6.23
CA THR A 664 -8.06 18.92 6.57
C THR A 664 -7.77 17.45 6.88
N LEU A 665 -6.73 16.90 6.27
CA LEU A 665 -6.15 15.60 6.65
C LEU A 665 -4.81 15.82 7.35
N LEU A 666 -4.48 14.91 8.25
CA LEU A 666 -3.18 14.86 8.90
C LEU A 666 -2.58 13.47 8.64
N ILE A 667 -1.27 13.38 8.42
CA ILE A 667 -0.55 12.11 8.32
C ILE A 667 0.42 12.01 9.51
N SER A 668 0.42 10.89 10.24
CA SER A 668 1.37 10.68 11.33
C SER A 668 2.80 10.54 10.80
N GLN A 669 3.80 10.77 11.66
CA GLN A 669 5.19 10.50 11.31
C GLN A 669 5.47 8.99 11.33
N SER A 670 5.03 8.30 12.38
CA SER A 670 5.14 6.84 12.48
C SER A 670 4.13 6.13 11.59
N ALA A 671 4.53 4.98 11.03
CA ALA A 671 3.63 4.01 10.43
C ALA A 671 2.83 3.27 11.51
N LEU A 672 1.84 2.47 11.11
CA LEU A 672 1.34 1.36 11.93
C LEU A 672 2.25 0.15 11.72
N GLU A 673 2.65 -0.50 12.80
CA GLU A 673 3.32 -1.80 12.75
C GLU A 673 2.55 -2.83 13.59
N GLY A 674 2.91 -4.10 13.40
CA GLY A 674 2.26 -5.24 14.02
C GLY A 674 1.01 -5.72 13.28
N THR A 675 0.48 -6.84 13.77
CA THR A 675 -0.64 -7.54 13.15
C THR A 675 -1.93 -7.31 13.92
N LEU A 676 -3.00 -6.98 13.21
CA LEU A 676 -4.36 -6.91 13.75
C LEU A 676 -5.12 -8.22 13.44
N SER A 677 -5.50 -8.98 14.46
CA SER A 677 -6.50 -10.04 14.36
C SER A 677 -7.88 -9.55 14.77
N TYR A 678 -8.95 -10.13 14.22
CA TYR A 678 -10.32 -9.83 14.64
C TYR A 678 -11.30 -10.95 14.26
N PHE A 679 -12.45 -11.00 14.92
CA PHE A 679 -13.55 -11.88 14.53
C PHE A 679 -14.30 -11.31 13.34
N SER A 680 -14.56 -12.15 12.33
CA SER A 680 -15.40 -11.82 11.17
C SER A 680 -16.39 -12.94 10.88
N THR A 681 -17.50 -12.57 10.24
CA THR A 681 -18.46 -13.52 9.65
C THR A 681 -18.16 -13.81 8.16
N SER A 682 -17.04 -13.31 7.61
CA SER A 682 -16.65 -13.57 6.22
C SER A 682 -16.11 -15.00 6.02
N GLY A 683 -16.62 -15.68 5.00
CA GLY A 683 -16.34 -17.09 4.74
C GLY A 683 -16.78 -18.03 5.88
N GLY A 684 -17.79 -17.62 6.66
CA GLY A 684 -18.22 -18.31 7.89
C GLY A 684 -17.73 -17.63 9.17
N THR A 685 -17.99 -18.24 10.33
CA THR A 685 -17.55 -17.69 11.63
C THR A 685 -16.09 -18.03 11.90
N GLY A 686 -15.24 -17.00 12.02
CA GLY A 686 -13.81 -17.20 12.26
C GLY A 686 -13.07 -15.92 12.62
N LEU A 687 -11.78 -16.10 12.89
CA LEU A 687 -10.81 -15.04 13.09
C LEU A 687 -10.04 -14.83 11.78
N VAL A 688 -9.73 -13.58 11.47
CA VAL A 688 -8.87 -13.15 10.35
C VAL A 688 -7.76 -12.27 10.90
N ARG A 689 -6.64 -12.17 10.17
CA ARG A 689 -5.55 -11.24 10.46
C ARG A 689 -5.23 -10.34 9.26
N TYR A 690 -4.73 -9.15 9.55
CA TYR A 690 -4.14 -8.22 8.61
C TYR A 690 -2.83 -7.69 9.23
N ASP A 691 -1.71 -7.86 8.54
CA ASP A 691 -0.41 -7.45 9.06
C ASP A 691 0.04 -6.12 8.44
N PHE A 692 0.25 -5.10 9.27
CA PHE A 692 0.68 -3.79 8.80
C PHE A 692 2.19 -3.72 8.55
N SER A 693 2.98 -4.63 9.16
CA SER A 693 4.44 -4.72 8.99
C SER A 693 4.85 -5.34 7.64
N SER A 694 4.04 -6.23 7.07
CA SER A 694 4.25 -6.78 5.73
C SER A 694 4.30 -5.67 4.65
N PRO A 695 5.06 -5.85 3.55
CA PRO A 695 5.04 -4.93 2.42
C PRO A 695 3.67 -4.94 1.69
N PRO A 696 3.28 -3.84 1.01
CA PRO A 696 2.12 -3.82 0.15
C PRO A 696 2.35 -4.63 -1.15
N PRO A 697 1.30 -5.20 -1.78
CA PRO A 697 -0.11 -5.11 -1.41
C PRO A 697 -0.52 -6.12 -0.34
N ARG A 698 -1.06 -5.64 0.79
CA ARG A 698 -1.50 -6.52 1.89
C ARG A 698 -2.90 -7.09 1.64
N SER A 699 -3.12 -8.32 2.10
CA SER A 699 -4.38 -9.05 2.01
C SER A 699 -4.87 -9.51 3.40
N LEU A 700 -6.16 -9.89 3.48
CA LEU A 700 -6.72 -10.50 4.68
C LEU A 700 -6.44 -12.00 4.70
N VAL A 701 -5.81 -12.48 5.76
CA VAL A 701 -5.47 -13.90 5.92
C VAL A 701 -6.41 -14.54 6.95
N PRO A 702 -7.10 -15.65 6.63
CA PRO A 702 -7.85 -16.44 7.61
C PRO A 702 -6.93 -16.95 8.72
N LEU A 703 -7.27 -16.67 9.99
CA LEU A 703 -6.44 -17.02 11.14
C LEU A 703 -6.93 -18.29 11.85
N PHE A 704 -8.23 -18.40 12.11
CA PHE A 704 -8.80 -19.55 12.85
C PHE A 704 -10.29 -19.69 12.57
N ARG A 705 -10.80 -20.92 12.42
CA ARG A 705 -12.23 -21.16 12.17
C ARG A 705 -12.81 -22.20 13.13
N ALA A 706 -14.13 -22.24 13.26
CA ALA A 706 -14.83 -23.25 14.07
C ALA A 706 -14.45 -24.70 13.70
N SER A 707 -14.10 -24.95 12.44
CA SER A 707 -13.60 -26.23 11.92
C SER A 707 -12.24 -26.66 12.49
N ASN A 708 -11.43 -25.73 13.01
CA ASN A 708 -10.14 -26.03 13.61
C ASN A 708 -10.26 -26.63 15.02
N ILE A 709 -11.45 -26.64 15.64
CA ILE A 709 -11.67 -27.33 16.91
C ILE A 709 -11.93 -28.83 16.65
N ASN A 710 -11.29 -29.70 17.43
CA ASN A 710 -11.44 -31.17 17.33
C ASN A 710 -12.89 -31.68 17.56
N THR A 711 -13.74 -30.86 18.17
CA THR A 711 -15.18 -31.12 18.38
C THR A 711 -16.01 -30.09 17.66
N SER A 712 -17.18 -30.48 17.14
CA SER A 712 -18.12 -29.54 16.50
C SER A 712 -18.52 -28.40 17.46
N VAL A 713 -18.31 -27.16 17.02
CA VAL A 713 -18.67 -25.90 17.69
C VAL A 713 -19.25 -24.92 16.67
N ALA A 714 -20.08 -23.98 17.12
CA ALA A 714 -20.78 -23.02 16.26
C ALA A 714 -20.10 -21.64 16.17
N CYS A 715 -19.33 -21.27 17.19
CA CYS A 715 -18.69 -19.95 17.28
C CYS A 715 -17.31 -20.06 17.95
N VAL A 716 -16.39 -19.22 17.48
CA VAL A 716 -14.99 -19.07 17.96
C VAL A 716 -14.57 -17.58 18.04
N GLY A 717 -15.55 -16.66 18.15
CA GLY A 717 -15.29 -15.23 17.97
C GLY A 717 -14.68 -14.51 19.17
N CYS A 718 -14.95 -14.97 20.39
CA CYS A 718 -14.29 -14.47 21.59
C CYS A 718 -12.91 -15.12 21.70
N HIS A 719 -11.86 -14.30 21.65
CA HIS A 719 -10.47 -14.76 21.64
C HIS A 719 -9.57 -13.71 22.31
N ALA A 720 -8.34 -14.09 22.64
CA ALA A 720 -7.27 -13.15 22.94
C ALA A 720 -5.92 -13.74 22.49
N VAL A 721 -5.10 -12.92 21.84
CA VAL A 721 -3.74 -13.28 21.39
C VAL A 721 -2.71 -12.69 22.36
N SER A 722 -1.60 -13.39 22.57
CA SER A 722 -0.46 -12.90 23.33
C SER A 722 0.26 -11.77 22.58
N ARG A 723 1.04 -10.94 23.31
CA ARG A 723 1.65 -9.72 22.74
C ARG A 723 2.67 -10.05 21.64
N ASP A 724 3.41 -11.15 21.82
CA ASP A 724 4.36 -11.72 20.87
C ASP A 724 3.72 -12.43 19.66
N GLY A 725 2.39 -12.53 19.60
CA GLY A 725 1.66 -13.27 18.56
C GLY A 725 1.80 -14.79 18.58
N LYS A 726 2.58 -15.37 19.51
CA LYS A 726 2.92 -16.81 19.53
C LYS A 726 1.83 -17.70 20.13
N LYS A 727 0.88 -17.16 20.89
CA LYS A 727 -0.18 -17.93 21.57
C LYS A 727 -1.53 -17.24 21.44
N MET A 728 -2.60 -18.03 21.30
CA MET A 728 -3.96 -17.53 21.28
C MET A 728 -4.88 -18.42 22.12
N VAL A 729 -5.73 -17.80 22.94
CA VAL A 729 -6.82 -18.49 23.65
C VAL A 729 -8.14 -18.15 22.96
N VAL A 730 -8.96 -19.16 22.70
CA VAL A 730 -10.23 -19.06 21.97
C VAL A 730 -11.35 -19.66 22.81
N GLU A 731 -12.42 -18.89 23.03
CA GLU A 731 -13.68 -19.34 23.65
C GLU A 731 -14.60 -19.96 22.59
N VAL A 732 -15.25 -21.08 22.91
CA VAL A 732 -16.21 -21.73 21.99
C VAL A 732 -17.67 -21.47 22.37
N ASN A 733 -18.53 -21.34 21.36
CA ASN A 733 -20.00 -21.20 21.41
C ASN A 733 -20.58 -19.96 22.14
N GLY A 734 -19.80 -19.24 22.95
CA GLY A 734 -20.26 -18.01 23.62
C GLY A 734 -21.00 -18.26 24.94
N GLN A 735 -22.05 -17.46 25.17
CA GLN A 735 -22.83 -17.42 26.42
C GLN A 735 -23.15 -18.82 26.99
N ASN A 736 -22.84 -18.99 28.28
CA ASN A 736 -22.98 -20.18 29.11
C ASN A 736 -22.06 -21.38 28.78
N ASP A 737 -21.28 -21.35 27.70
CA ASP A 737 -20.33 -22.43 27.41
C ASP A 737 -19.01 -22.20 28.16
N GLY A 738 -18.24 -21.17 27.78
CA GLY A 738 -16.98 -20.79 28.44
C GLY A 738 -15.86 -21.82 28.38
N ARG A 739 -15.99 -22.90 27.60
CA ARG A 739 -14.84 -23.78 27.32
C ARG A 739 -13.86 -23.04 26.40
N ILE A 740 -12.57 -23.29 26.64
CA ILE A 740 -11.49 -22.68 25.88
C ILE A 740 -10.62 -23.71 25.15
N ALA A 741 -10.08 -23.29 24.02
CA ALA A 741 -8.95 -23.91 23.33
C ALA A 741 -7.73 -22.99 23.46
N LEU A 742 -6.55 -23.59 23.64
CA LEU A 742 -5.26 -22.90 23.58
C LEU A 742 -4.59 -23.30 22.25
N VAL A 743 -4.17 -22.30 21.49
CA VAL A 743 -3.57 -22.42 20.17
C VAL A 743 -2.13 -21.92 20.28
N ASP A 744 -1.18 -22.76 19.92
CA ASP A 744 0.19 -22.33 19.61
C ASP A 744 0.17 -21.80 18.17
N MET A 745 0.44 -20.51 18.00
CA MET A 745 0.41 -19.84 16.71
C MET A 745 1.72 -20.05 15.92
N SER A 746 2.81 -20.41 16.58
CA SER A 746 4.11 -20.62 15.93
C SER A 746 4.13 -21.85 15.01
N SER A 747 3.30 -22.85 15.33
CA SER A 747 3.12 -24.07 14.51
C SER A 747 1.71 -24.17 13.91
N PHE A 748 0.93 -23.08 13.86
CA PHE A 748 -0.46 -23.15 13.42
C PHE A 748 -0.59 -23.05 11.90
N THR A 749 -1.31 -24.01 11.31
CA THR A 749 -1.72 -23.99 9.90
C THR A 749 -3.25 -24.03 9.78
N SER A 750 -3.78 -23.64 8.62
CA SER A 750 -5.23 -23.67 8.33
C SER A 750 -5.89 -25.05 8.54
N THR A 751 -5.12 -26.13 8.44
CA THR A 751 -5.58 -27.52 8.64
C THR A 751 -5.45 -28.01 10.09
N THR A 752 -4.68 -27.31 10.93
CA THR A 752 -4.39 -27.69 12.33
C THR A 752 -5.67 -27.87 13.14
N ARG A 753 -5.73 -28.93 13.96
CA ARG A 753 -6.89 -29.27 14.79
C ARG A 753 -6.56 -29.23 16.28
N VAL A 754 -7.20 -28.31 16.97
CA VAL A 754 -6.92 -27.95 18.36
C VAL A 754 -7.92 -28.63 19.30
N PRO A 755 -7.47 -29.35 20.35
CA PRO A 755 -8.35 -29.88 21.39
C PRO A 755 -8.82 -28.78 22.34
N LEU A 756 -10.01 -28.95 22.93
CA LEU A 756 -10.40 -28.17 24.11
C LEU A 756 -9.50 -28.54 25.30
N ALA A 757 -9.17 -27.58 26.16
CA ALA A 757 -8.23 -27.79 27.26
C ALA A 757 -8.71 -28.90 28.23
N GLN A 758 -7.91 -29.95 28.39
CA GLN A 758 -8.36 -31.21 29.01
C GLN A 758 -8.23 -31.27 30.55
N GLY A 759 -7.60 -30.26 31.17
CA GLY A 759 -7.36 -30.22 32.61
C GLY A 759 -8.49 -29.59 33.44
N GLY A 760 -9.52 -30.38 33.80
CA GLY A 760 -10.51 -29.97 34.80
C GLY A 760 -11.56 -28.95 34.34
N THR A 761 -11.91 -28.93 33.05
CA THR A 761 -13.03 -28.16 32.43
C THR A 761 -13.14 -26.72 32.97
N LYS A 762 -12.05 -25.97 32.88
CA LYS A 762 -11.91 -24.66 33.52
C LYS A 762 -12.51 -23.60 32.62
N LEU A 763 -13.65 -23.05 33.06
CA LEU A 763 -14.43 -22.11 32.26
C LEU A 763 -13.84 -20.69 32.31
N SER A 764 -13.69 -20.09 31.14
CA SER A 764 -13.20 -18.73 30.91
C SER A 764 -13.80 -18.12 29.65
N MET A 765 -14.05 -16.83 29.72
CA MET A 765 -14.54 -15.92 28.67
C MET A 765 -13.73 -14.62 28.83
N PHE A 766 -13.64 -13.80 27.78
CA PHE A 766 -12.89 -12.54 27.73
C PHE A 766 -11.53 -12.56 28.45
N GLN A 767 -10.47 -12.86 27.70
CA GLN A 767 -9.13 -13.04 28.24
C GLN A 767 -8.22 -11.84 27.92
N SER A 768 -7.16 -11.69 28.71
CA SER A 768 -6.03 -10.79 28.41
C SER A 768 -4.73 -11.43 28.91
N TRP A 769 -3.66 -11.32 28.13
CA TRP A 769 -2.39 -12.00 28.37
C TRP A 769 -1.43 -11.15 29.20
N SER A 770 -0.61 -11.79 30.04
CA SER A 770 0.55 -11.10 30.63
C SER A 770 1.57 -10.75 29.54
N PRO A 771 2.41 -9.71 29.72
CA PRO A 771 3.33 -9.25 28.67
C PRO A 771 4.34 -10.30 28.21
N ASP A 772 4.74 -11.18 29.12
CA ASP A 772 5.68 -12.29 28.94
C ASP A 772 5.05 -13.56 28.32
N SER A 773 3.76 -13.53 27.94
CA SER A 773 3.03 -14.68 27.40
C SER A 773 3.01 -15.94 28.30
N THR A 774 3.42 -15.83 29.58
CA THR A 774 3.47 -16.98 30.52
C THR A 774 2.11 -17.30 31.13
N ARG A 775 1.22 -16.31 31.20
CA ARG A 775 -0.10 -16.41 31.84
C ARG A 775 -1.16 -15.62 31.07
N PHE A 776 -2.42 -15.92 31.33
CA PHE A 776 -3.52 -15.04 30.97
C PHE A 776 -4.52 -14.93 32.11
N VAL A 777 -5.17 -13.77 32.20
CA VAL A 777 -6.33 -13.53 33.06
C VAL A 777 -7.60 -13.73 32.25
N GLY A 778 -8.64 -14.26 32.86
CA GLY A 778 -9.97 -14.41 32.26
C GLY A 778 -11.07 -14.39 33.31
N VAL A 779 -12.32 -14.48 32.87
CA VAL A 779 -13.52 -14.38 33.72
C VAL A 779 -14.54 -15.46 33.35
N TYR A 780 -15.38 -15.90 34.28
CA TYR A 780 -16.56 -16.69 33.95
C TYR A 780 -17.62 -16.51 35.04
N ALA A 781 -18.67 -15.77 34.73
CA ALA A 781 -19.71 -15.31 35.65
C ALA A 781 -21.12 -15.83 35.29
N ASP A 782 -21.23 -16.61 34.21
CA ASP A 782 -22.47 -17.19 33.69
C ASP A 782 -23.08 -18.27 34.61
N ASN A 783 -24.18 -18.90 34.18
CA ASN A 783 -25.02 -19.77 35.03
C ASN A 783 -24.31 -20.96 35.71
N SER A 784 -23.13 -21.38 35.24
CA SER A 784 -22.34 -22.47 35.86
C SER A 784 -21.10 -21.99 36.64
N ALA A 785 -20.98 -20.68 36.88
CA ALA A 785 -19.82 -20.07 37.52
C ALA A 785 -19.60 -20.56 38.96
N THR A 786 -18.39 -21.08 39.20
CA THR A 786 -17.91 -21.50 40.52
C THR A 786 -17.16 -20.40 41.27
N SER A 787 -16.77 -19.34 40.57
CA SER A 787 -16.14 -18.13 41.10
C SER A 787 -16.59 -16.92 40.27
N TYR A 788 -16.53 -15.74 40.86
CA TYR A 788 -16.93 -14.47 40.23
C TYR A 788 -15.78 -13.46 40.16
N ASN A 789 -14.58 -13.91 40.52
CA ASN A 789 -13.34 -13.15 40.50
C ASN A 789 -12.68 -13.20 39.10
N LEU A 790 -11.67 -12.36 38.90
CA LEU A 790 -10.64 -12.56 37.89
C LEU A 790 -9.91 -13.88 38.15
N ARG A 791 -9.62 -14.62 37.10
CA ARG A 791 -9.08 -15.99 37.14
C ARG A 791 -7.77 -16.04 36.37
N LEU A 792 -6.70 -16.52 36.99
CA LEU A 792 -5.38 -16.62 36.37
C LEU A 792 -5.14 -18.03 35.85
N PHE A 793 -4.64 -18.13 34.62
CA PHE A 793 -4.36 -19.38 33.92
C PHE A 793 -2.90 -19.41 33.46
N ASP A 794 -2.36 -20.62 33.44
CA ASP A 794 -1.08 -20.97 32.81
C ASP A 794 -1.19 -20.82 31.28
N GLY A 795 -0.27 -20.05 30.70
CA GLY A 795 -0.28 -19.69 29.29
C GLY A 795 0.14 -20.80 28.33
N SER A 796 0.68 -21.92 28.83
CA SER A 796 1.17 -23.04 28.01
C SER A 796 0.25 -24.27 28.10
N THR A 797 -0.61 -24.35 29.12
CA THR A 797 -1.50 -25.49 29.38
C THR A 797 -2.98 -25.11 29.56
N ALA A 798 -3.28 -23.80 29.62
CA ALA A 798 -4.59 -23.25 30.00
C ALA A 798 -5.10 -23.73 31.37
N ALA A 799 -4.20 -24.15 32.27
CA ALA A 799 -4.56 -24.56 33.61
C ALA A 799 -4.74 -23.34 34.54
N LEU A 800 -5.96 -23.12 35.04
CA LEU A 800 -6.23 -22.22 36.17
C LEU A 800 -5.22 -22.47 37.30
N LEU A 801 -4.47 -21.42 37.63
CA LEU A 801 -3.49 -21.31 38.71
C LEU A 801 -4.18 -20.87 40.01
N GLY A 802 -5.18 -20.00 39.90
CA GLY A 802 -5.99 -19.51 41.01
C GLY A 802 -6.90 -18.35 40.60
N ASP A 803 -7.67 -17.84 41.55
CA ASP A 803 -8.46 -16.62 41.37
C ASP A 803 -7.75 -15.45 42.07
N ILE A 804 -7.86 -14.23 41.52
CA ILE A 804 -7.41 -13.00 42.19
C ILE A 804 -8.49 -12.60 43.20
N PRO A 805 -8.23 -12.63 44.52
CA PRO A 805 -9.26 -12.46 45.54
C PRO A 805 -9.92 -11.07 45.49
N ASN A 806 -11.14 -11.00 46.02
CA ASN A 806 -11.94 -9.77 46.18
C ASN A 806 -12.31 -9.01 44.90
N THR A 807 -11.84 -9.44 43.73
CA THR A 807 -12.11 -8.79 42.43
C THR A 807 -13.58 -8.85 42.02
N GLY A 808 -14.34 -9.88 42.40
CA GLY A 808 -15.77 -9.93 42.10
C GLY A 808 -16.59 -10.83 43.01
N THR A 809 -17.91 -10.63 42.98
CA THR A 809 -18.89 -11.36 43.81
C THR A 809 -20.06 -11.82 42.95
N ARG A 810 -20.93 -12.69 43.48
CA ARG A 810 -22.13 -13.15 42.74
C ARG A 810 -23.07 -12.01 42.31
N THR A 811 -23.10 -10.89 43.03
CA THR A 811 -23.91 -9.71 42.65
C THR A 811 -23.17 -8.74 41.76
N ASN A 812 -21.84 -8.72 41.86
CA ASN A 812 -20.95 -7.80 41.18
C ASN A 812 -19.74 -8.56 40.61
N PRO A 813 -19.96 -9.46 39.64
CA PRO A 813 -18.88 -10.27 39.07
C PRO A 813 -17.87 -9.41 38.31
N ALA A 814 -16.63 -9.90 38.26
CA ALA A 814 -15.60 -9.39 37.37
C ALA A 814 -15.90 -9.80 35.92
N ASN A 815 -15.62 -8.91 34.98
CA ASN A 815 -15.82 -9.09 33.55
C ASN A 815 -14.80 -8.28 32.75
N HIS A 816 -14.62 -8.57 31.45
CA HIS A 816 -13.76 -7.82 30.52
C HIS A 816 -12.41 -7.35 31.11
N PRO A 817 -11.51 -8.27 31.51
CA PRO A 817 -10.19 -7.89 31.97
C PRO A 817 -9.30 -7.40 30.83
N ASP A 818 -8.33 -6.56 31.17
CA ASP A 818 -7.25 -6.11 30.32
C ASP A 818 -5.97 -5.89 31.13
N TRP A 819 -4.86 -6.48 30.69
CA TRP A 819 -3.57 -6.47 31.38
C TRP A 819 -2.65 -5.42 30.73
N SER A 820 -2.05 -4.56 31.55
CA SER A 820 -1.15 -3.49 31.11
C SER A 820 0.11 -4.03 30.45
N ALA A 821 0.73 -3.22 29.59
CA ALA A 821 1.95 -3.58 28.87
C ALA A 821 3.16 -3.79 29.79
N ASP A 822 3.21 -3.07 30.92
CA ASP A 822 4.22 -3.21 31.98
C ASP A 822 3.98 -4.42 32.92
N GLY A 823 2.85 -5.13 32.74
CA GLY A 823 2.42 -6.26 33.57
C GLY A 823 1.93 -5.90 34.97
N GLN A 824 2.01 -4.63 35.39
CA GLN A 824 1.76 -4.18 36.76
C GLN A 824 0.28 -4.02 37.11
N THR A 825 -0.61 -3.89 36.12
CA THR A 825 -2.03 -3.55 36.34
C THR A 825 -2.94 -4.45 35.52
N ILE A 826 -4.02 -4.95 36.15
CA ILE A 826 -5.16 -5.52 35.42
C ILE A 826 -6.38 -4.62 35.67
N ALA A 827 -6.82 -3.93 34.62
CA ALA A 827 -8.10 -3.23 34.60
C ALA A 827 -9.22 -4.21 34.25
N TYR A 828 -10.42 -4.02 34.80
CA TYR A 828 -11.55 -4.88 34.53
C TYR A 828 -12.89 -4.18 34.81
N MET A 829 -13.96 -4.71 34.21
CA MET A 829 -15.32 -4.31 34.54
C MET A 829 -15.79 -5.05 35.81
N SER A 830 -16.20 -4.31 36.83
CA SER A 830 -17.03 -4.83 37.92
C SER A 830 -18.49 -4.61 37.54
N MET A 831 -19.26 -5.67 37.25
CA MET A 831 -20.69 -5.52 36.95
C MET A 831 -21.42 -4.85 38.13
N GLY A 832 -22.37 -3.96 37.84
CA GLY A 832 -23.24 -3.37 38.87
C GLY A 832 -24.48 -4.22 39.15
N ILE A 833 -24.94 -4.95 38.12
CA ILE A 833 -26.01 -5.93 38.18
C ILE A 833 -25.52 -7.16 37.42
N ALA A 834 -25.58 -8.33 38.05
CA ALA A 834 -25.15 -9.59 37.42
C ALA A 834 -25.99 -9.92 36.17
N GLY A 835 -25.30 -10.24 35.09
CA GLY A 835 -25.84 -10.77 33.83
C GLY A 835 -24.96 -11.92 33.32
N THR A 836 -24.90 -12.14 32.01
CA THR A 836 -23.84 -12.98 31.42
C THR A 836 -22.59 -12.14 31.15
N ASN A 837 -21.45 -12.79 30.90
CA ASN A 837 -20.22 -12.10 30.51
C ASN A 837 -20.44 -11.22 29.26
N GLN A 838 -21.10 -11.72 28.21
CA GLN A 838 -21.43 -10.89 27.02
C GLN A 838 -22.50 -9.84 27.32
N ARG A 839 -23.47 -10.11 28.21
CA ARG A 839 -24.60 -9.21 28.51
C ARG A 839 -24.54 -8.72 29.95
N SER A 840 -23.54 -7.89 30.18
CA SER A 840 -23.26 -7.30 31.48
C SER A 840 -23.90 -5.92 31.65
N TYR A 841 -24.22 -5.53 32.89
CA TYR A 841 -25.01 -4.34 33.19
C TYR A 841 -24.43 -3.47 34.32
N LYS A 842 -24.72 -2.18 34.24
CA LYS A 842 -24.42 -1.16 35.26
C LYS A 842 -22.95 -1.12 35.73
N GLY A 843 -22.02 -1.44 34.84
CA GLY A 843 -20.61 -1.63 35.20
C GLY A 843 -19.89 -0.41 35.78
N ALA A 844 -18.89 -0.70 36.60
CA ALA A 844 -17.80 0.20 37.00
C ALA A 844 -16.48 -0.32 36.41
N ILE A 845 -15.52 0.57 36.16
CA ILE A 845 -14.14 0.16 35.82
C ILE A 845 -13.31 0.13 37.10
N LYS A 846 -12.66 -1.00 37.36
CA LYS A 846 -11.76 -1.23 38.48
C LYS A 846 -10.39 -1.68 38.00
N ALA A 847 -9.40 -1.61 38.87
CA ALA A 847 -8.06 -2.14 38.64
C ALA A 847 -7.54 -2.87 39.88
N VAL A 848 -6.69 -3.87 39.66
CA VAL A 848 -5.79 -4.43 40.67
C VAL A 848 -4.35 -4.26 40.20
N MET A 849 -3.44 -4.01 41.13
CA MET A 849 -2.02 -3.82 40.82
C MET A 849 -1.19 -4.96 41.41
N ALA A 850 -0.15 -5.38 40.69
CA ALA A 850 0.80 -6.39 41.13
C ALA A 850 1.49 -5.93 42.43
N GLN A 851 1.87 -6.89 43.26
CA GLN A 851 2.53 -6.66 44.55
C GLN A 851 3.78 -7.53 44.66
N PRO A 852 4.79 -7.10 45.44
CA PRO A 852 5.96 -7.93 45.76
C PRO A 852 5.55 -9.34 46.23
N GLY A 853 6.22 -10.37 45.71
CA GLY A 853 5.86 -11.77 45.97
C GLY A 853 4.75 -12.34 45.08
N GLY A 854 4.30 -11.61 44.05
CA GLY A 854 3.40 -12.14 43.00
C GLY A 854 1.91 -12.16 43.36
N SER A 855 1.53 -11.50 44.47
CA SER A 855 0.12 -11.25 44.80
C SER A 855 -0.42 -9.99 44.11
N TRP A 856 -1.71 -9.69 44.30
CA TRP A 856 -2.38 -8.51 43.76
C TRP A 856 -2.98 -7.65 44.89
N SER A 857 -3.12 -6.35 44.63
CA SER A 857 -3.75 -5.41 45.54
C SER A 857 -5.25 -5.68 45.74
N GLU A 858 -5.84 -5.07 46.76
CA GLU A 858 -7.29 -4.89 46.79
C GLU A 858 -7.77 -4.08 45.57
N PRO A 859 -8.98 -4.32 45.03
CA PRO A 859 -9.44 -3.63 43.84
C PRO A 859 -9.73 -2.15 44.05
N VAL A 860 -9.04 -1.30 43.30
CA VAL A 860 -9.28 0.14 43.24
C VAL A 860 -10.38 0.43 42.22
N THR A 861 -11.31 1.32 42.55
CA THR A 861 -12.31 1.80 41.58
C THR A 861 -11.73 2.96 40.79
N VAL A 862 -11.43 2.72 39.51
CA VAL A 862 -10.90 3.73 38.58
C VAL A 862 -12.04 4.64 38.13
N VAL A 863 -13.11 4.07 37.57
CA VAL A 863 -14.33 4.79 37.18
C VAL A 863 -15.54 4.17 37.87
N PRO A 864 -16.25 4.90 38.76
CA PRO A 864 -17.36 4.34 39.53
C PRO A 864 -18.55 3.93 38.64
N SER A 865 -19.45 3.09 39.18
CA SER A 865 -20.74 2.80 38.54
C SER A 865 -21.65 4.03 38.60
N GLN A 866 -22.47 4.25 37.57
CA GLN A 866 -23.40 5.36 37.48
C GLN A 866 -24.79 4.84 37.08
N GLY A 867 -25.85 5.38 37.69
CA GLY A 867 -27.23 4.98 37.39
C GLY A 867 -27.62 5.32 35.95
N GLY A 868 -28.27 4.38 35.26
CA GLY A 868 -28.64 4.49 33.85
C GLY A 868 -27.46 4.39 32.88
N LYS A 869 -26.27 4.00 33.36
CA LYS A 869 -25.05 3.85 32.56
C LYS A 869 -24.44 2.47 32.74
N ASN A 870 -23.82 1.95 31.69
CA ASN A 870 -23.05 0.70 31.74
C ASN A 870 -21.63 0.95 31.21
N ARG A 871 -20.60 0.68 32.01
CA ARG A 871 -19.18 0.89 31.65
C ARG A 871 -18.47 -0.46 31.55
N TYR A 872 -17.89 -0.77 30.40
CA TYR A 872 -17.34 -2.11 30.09
C TYR A 872 -16.18 -2.03 29.09
N ALA A 873 -15.55 -3.17 28.82
CA ALA A 873 -14.40 -3.32 27.91
C ALA A 873 -13.31 -2.24 28.10
N PRO A 874 -12.70 -2.15 29.30
CA PRO A 874 -11.49 -1.35 29.47
C PRO A 874 -10.35 -1.90 28.60
N ALA A 875 -9.52 -1.00 28.10
CA ALA A 875 -8.28 -1.30 27.42
C ALA A 875 -7.20 -0.30 27.85
N ILE A 876 -6.16 -0.80 28.50
CA ILE A 876 -5.03 -0.03 29.02
C ILE A 876 -4.17 0.43 27.86
N ALA A 877 -3.81 1.72 27.84
CA ALA A 877 -2.97 2.31 26.81
C ALA A 877 -1.57 1.65 26.76
N PRO A 878 -0.87 1.69 25.61
CA PRO A 878 0.44 1.05 25.49
C PRO A 878 1.50 1.50 26.51
N ASP A 879 1.48 2.77 26.92
CA ASP A 879 2.38 3.31 27.95
C ASP A 879 1.89 3.09 29.39
N SER A 880 0.81 2.32 29.57
CA SER A 880 0.17 2.00 30.85
C SER A 880 -0.27 3.22 31.71
N SER A 881 -0.39 4.42 31.12
CA SER A 881 -0.72 5.65 31.88
C SER A 881 -2.23 5.92 32.01
N PHE A 882 -3.05 5.42 31.08
CA PHE A 882 -4.51 5.56 31.09
C PHE A 882 -5.21 4.34 30.48
N LEU A 883 -6.54 4.33 30.52
CA LEU A 883 -7.36 3.37 29.77
C LEU A 883 -8.42 4.06 28.91
N VAL A 884 -8.87 3.36 27.88
CA VAL A 884 -10.11 3.66 27.14
C VAL A 884 -11.13 2.56 27.44
N TYR A 885 -12.41 2.91 27.50
CA TYR A 885 -13.50 1.98 27.77
C TYR A 885 -14.77 2.38 27.03
N SER A 886 -15.73 1.47 26.93
CA SER A 886 -17.06 1.75 26.37
C SER A 886 -18.06 2.15 27.46
N GLU A 887 -18.78 3.25 27.25
CA GLU A 887 -19.95 3.62 28.05
C GLU A 887 -21.23 3.59 27.22
N SER A 888 -22.24 2.93 27.78
CA SER A 888 -23.59 2.74 27.27
C SER A 888 -24.61 3.48 28.14
N THR A 889 -25.73 3.92 27.57
CA THR A 889 -26.76 4.74 28.22
C THR A 889 -28.14 4.10 28.12
N CYS A 890 -28.66 3.61 29.25
CA CYS A 890 -29.96 2.95 29.31
C CYS A 890 -31.13 3.88 28.98
N PRO A 891 -32.18 3.40 28.29
CA PRO A 891 -33.39 4.18 28.04
C PRO A 891 -34.12 4.61 29.34
N GLY A 892 -34.42 5.90 29.44
CA GLY A 892 -35.24 6.47 30.52
C GLY A 892 -34.58 6.37 31.89
N THR A 893 -35.12 5.51 32.76
CA THR A 893 -34.59 5.23 34.11
C THR A 893 -34.27 3.73 34.30
N ALA A 894 -34.09 2.99 33.21
CA ALA A 894 -33.69 1.59 33.27
C ALA A 894 -32.23 1.45 33.73
N GLU A 895 -31.92 0.33 34.38
CA GLU A 895 -30.56 -0.06 34.80
C GLU A 895 -30.12 -1.37 34.10
N VAL A 896 -31.04 -2.00 33.38
CA VAL A 896 -30.90 -3.24 32.60
C VAL A 896 -31.79 -3.07 31.36
N HIS A 897 -31.20 -3.12 30.17
CA HIS A 897 -31.90 -3.05 28.88
C HIS A 897 -31.02 -3.69 27.79
N THR A 898 -31.59 -4.08 26.65
CA THR A 898 -30.79 -4.49 25.47
C THR A 898 -29.88 -3.35 25.05
N ASP A 899 -30.48 -2.18 24.86
CA ASP A 899 -29.86 -0.89 24.51
C ASP A 899 -29.08 -0.25 25.69
N CYS A 900 -28.50 -1.08 26.59
CA CYS A 900 -27.38 -0.72 27.46
C CYS A 900 -26.62 -1.95 28.01
N ASN A 901 -26.63 -3.07 27.29
CA ASN A 901 -25.74 -4.20 27.56
C ASN A 901 -24.32 -3.93 27.00
N SER A 902 -23.43 -4.92 27.12
CA SER A 902 -22.07 -4.89 26.55
C SER A 902 -21.94 -5.61 25.19
N ASP A 903 -23.01 -6.20 24.68
CA ASP A 903 -23.05 -7.04 23.48
C ASP A 903 -23.26 -6.15 22.24
N SER A 904 -24.40 -5.45 22.20
CA SER A 904 -24.74 -4.53 21.12
C SER A 904 -25.70 -3.44 21.61
N ASP A 905 -25.17 -2.22 21.79
CA ASP A 905 -25.97 -1.06 22.21
C ASP A 905 -25.84 0.10 21.20
N PRO A 906 -26.97 0.62 20.65
CA PRO A 906 -26.98 1.84 19.83
C PRO A 906 -26.32 3.07 20.47
N SER A 907 -26.25 3.15 21.79
CA SER A 907 -25.76 4.32 22.55
C SER A 907 -24.30 4.23 22.99
N ALA A 908 -23.58 3.13 22.71
CA ALA A 908 -22.21 2.91 23.14
C ALA A 908 -21.24 4.00 22.63
N ARG A 909 -20.36 4.52 23.50
CA ARG A 909 -19.37 5.58 23.22
C ARG A 909 -18.03 5.26 23.85
N LEU A 910 -16.94 5.75 23.25
CA LEU A 910 -15.60 5.65 23.84
C LEU A 910 -15.35 6.76 24.84
N TRP A 911 -14.77 6.39 25.97
CA TRP A 911 -14.34 7.28 27.04
C TRP A 911 -12.93 6.90 27.48
N ALA A 912 -12.16 7.87 27.96
CA ALA A 912 -10.85 7.65 28.54
C ALA A 912 -10.81 8.06 30.02
N ALA A 913 -9.96 7.41 30.81
CA ALA A 913 -9.71 7.77 32.20
C ALA A 913 -8.27 7.40 32.59
N LEU A 914 -7.61 8.25 33.37
CA LEU A 914 -6.29 7.98 33.94
C LEU A 914 -6.36 6.76 34.89
N LEU A 915 -5.27 6.02 35.03
CA LEU A 915 -5.20 4.79 35.84
C LEU A 915 -4.99 5.07 37.34
N HIS A 916 -5.92 5.81 37.95
CA HIS A 916 -5.94 6.04 39.39
C HIS A 916 -7.36 5.99 39.97
N ALA A 917 -7.46 5.99 41.31
CA ALA A 917 -8.74 5.94 42.01
C ALA A 917 -9.64 7.13 41.64
N SER A 918 -10.91 6.84 41.33
CA SER A 918 -11.96 7.82 40.97
C SER A 918 -11.53 8.85 39.91
N ALA A 919 -10.83 8.39 38.87
CA ALA A 919 -10.42 9.23 37.74
C ALA A 919 -11.63 9.86 37.04
N ALA A 920 -11.48 11.13 36.66
CA ALA A 920 -12.50 11.85 35.91
C ALA A 920 -12.56 11.31 34.48
N PRO A 921 -13.70 10.78 34.00
CA PRO A 921 -13.80 10.24 32.66
C PRO A 921 -13.96 11.36 31.63
N VAL A 922 -13.20 11.27 30.53
CA VAL A 922 -13.24 12.20 29.39
C VAL A 922 -13.85 11.49 28.19
N GLU A 923 -14.90 12.05 27.59
CA GLU A 923 -15.46 11.49 26.37
C GLU A 923 -14.48 11.69 25.21
N LEU A 924 -14.23 10.63 24.42
CA LEU A 924 -13.47 10.74 23.17
C LEU A 924 -14.35 11.33 22.07
N ALA A 925 -14.80 12.57 22.26
CA ALA A 925 -15.86 13.21 21.47
C ALA A 925 -15.54 13.26 19.97
N ARG A 926 -14.28 13.49 19.59
CA ARG A 926 -13.85 13.44 18.18
C ARG A 926 -13.87 12.03 17.60
N ALA A 927 -13.36 11.01 18.31
CA ALA A 927 -13.51 9.62 17.87
C ALA A 927 -14.99 9.17 17.82
N ASN A 928 -15.83 9.67 18.73
CA ASN A 928 -17.28 9.44 18.81
C ASN A 928 -18.10 10.27 17.80
N ALA A 929 -17.48 11.15 17.00
CA ALA A 929 -18.22 11.99 16.06
C ALA A 929 -18.96 11.14 15.01
N PRO A 930 -20.26 11.43 14.73
CA PRO A 930 -20.99 10.74 13.68
C PRO A 930 -20.43 11.08 12.30
N SER A 931 -20.63 10.19 11.33
CA SER A 931 -20.28 10.43 9.92
C SER A 931 -21.08 11.61 9.34
N PRO A 932 -20.47 12.58 8.63
CA PRO A 932 -21.08 13.87 8.25
C PRO A 932 -22.03 13.80 7.03
N LEU A 933 -22.83 12.73 6.97
CA LEU A 933 -23.73 12.42 5.87
C LEU A 933 -24.98 13.30 5.82
N ILE A 934 -25.65 13.33 4.67
CA ILE A 934 -26.98 13.93 4.51
C ILE A 934 -28.01 12.96 5.13
N GLY A 935 -28.43 13.21 6.36
CA GLY A 935 -29.49 12.43 7.00
C GLY A 935 -29.46 12.47 8.53
N THR A 936 -30.30 11.63 9.15
CA THR A 936 -30.33 11.47 10.60
C THR A 936 -28.99 10.88 11.09
N PRO A 937 -28.33 11.47 12.11
CA PRO A 937 -27.13 10.88 12.69
C PRO A 937 -27.39 9.46 13.17
N VAL A 938 -26.68 8.49 12.60
CA VAL A 938 -26.64 7.13 13.14
C VAL A 938 -25.71 7.16 14.33
N ASN A 939 -26.22 6.85 15.51
CA ASN A 939 -25.39 6.77 16.70
C ASN A 939 -24.28 5.72 16.47
N PRO A 940 -23.00 6.07 16.62
CA PRO A 940 -21.92 5.13 16.44
C PRO A 940 -21.90 4.17 17.64
N THR A 941 -21.88 2.86 17.39
CA THR A 941 -21.97 1.82 18.43
C THR A 941 -20.58 1.37 18.86
N ASN A 942 -19.82 2.30 19.44
CA ASN A 942 -18.39 2.08 19.67
C ASN A 942 -18.14 1.12 20.85
N SER A 943 -17.83 -0.15 20.53
CA SER A 943 -17.60 -1.22 21.49
C SER A 943 -16.24 -1.91 21.31
N TYR A 944 -15.78 -2.59 22.36
CA TYR A 944 -14.53 -3.37 22.38
C TYR A 944 -13.29 -2.60 21.88
N PRO A 945 -12.94 -1.45 22.48
CA PRO A 945 -11.73 -0.70 22.14
C PRO A 945 -10.48 -1.49 22.53
N ARG A 946 -9.49 -1.56 21.63
CA ARG A 946 -8.22 -2.26 21.81
C ARG A 946 -7.10 -1.48 21.13
N TRP A 947 -5.93 -1.46 21.74
CA TRP A 947 -4.80 -0.62 21.31
C TRP A 947 -3.87 -1.35 20.35
N ASN A 948 -3.40 -0.64 19.32
CA ASN A 948 -2.12 -0.96 18.69
C ASN A 948 -1.01 -0.79 19.75
N PRO A 949 -0.01 -1.69 19.83
CA PRO A 949 0.96 -1.70 20.91
C PRO A 949 2.00 -0.56 20.89
N GLN A 950 2.02 0.29 19.86
CA GLN A 950 3.07 1.29 19.69
C GLN A 950 2.64 2.70 20.13
N VAL A 951 3.63 3.47 20.59
CA VAL A 951 3.53 4.91 20.82
C VAL A 951 4.29 5.62 19.71
N GLY A 952 3.56 6.01 18.65
CA GLY A 952 4.11 6.73 17.51
C GLY A 952 4.20 8.24 17.72
N ARG A 953 4.69 8.94 16.70
CA ARG A 953 4.70 10.41 16.62
C ARG A 953 3.61 10.92 15.68
N GLY A 954 2.89 11.95 16.11
CA GLY A 954 1.78 12.57 15.37
C GLY A 954 2.22 13.45 14.18
N ALA A 955 1.29 14.26 13.70
CA ALA A 955 1.58 15.32 12.73
C ALA A 955 2.22 16.54 13.42
N ALA A 956 3.08 17.26 12.70
CA ALA A 956 3.84 18.42 13.17
C ALA A 956 4.71 18.19 14.44
N GLY A 957 5.29 16.99 14.55
CA GLY A 957 6.57 16.76 15.24
C GLY A 957 6.73 17.21 16.70
N THR A 958 5.83 16.82 17.61
CA THR A 958 6.14 16.69 19.06
C THR A 958 5.15 15.82 19.84
N SER A 959 3.88 15.76 19.43
CA SER A 959 2.87 14.98 20.14
C SER A 959 3.05 13.47 19.96
N ARG A 960 2.93 12.74 21.07
CA ARG A 960 2.78 11.28 21.05
C ARG A 960 1.43 10.92 20.46
N VAL A 961 1.35 9.79 19.74
CA VAL A 961 0.10 9.27 19.19
C VAL A 961 0.03 7.76 19.41
N MET A 962 -1.09 7.30 19.96
CA MET A 962 -1.45 5.90 20.09
C MET A 962 -2.71 5.63 19.27
N TRP A 963 -2.87 4.42 18.74
CA TRP A 963 -4.03 4.06 17.90
C TRP A 963 -4.96 3.10 18.63
N VAL A 964 -6.24 3.49 18.78
CA VAL A 964 -7.29 2.61 19.31
C VAL A 964 -8.19 2.12 18.18
N VAL A 965 -8.41 0.81 18.12
CA VAL A 965 -9.33 0.13 17.19
C VAL A 965 -10.54 -0.37 17.95
N PHE A 966 -11.73 -0.23 17.38
CA PHE A 966 -13.00 -0.58 18.03
C PHE A 966 -14.04 -1.00 16.98
N ALA A 967 -15.02 -1.80 17.40
CA ALA A 967 -16.17 -2.15 16.55
C ALA A 967 -17.18 -1.00 16.53
N SER A 968 -17.81 -0.74 15.38
CA SER A 968 -18.89 0.24 15.25
C SER A 968 -19.78 -0.03 14.03
N THR A 969 -21.10 0.07 14.21
CA THR A 969 -22.10 0.08 13.12
C THR A 969 -22.27 1.47 12.46
N ARG A 970 -21.32 2.38 12.73
CA ARG A 970 -21.19 3.69 12.10
C ARG A 970 -21.10 3.55 10.58
N MET A 971 -21.74 4.49 9.88
CA MET A 971 -21.64 4.63 8.43
C MET A 971 -20.21 4.95 7.98
N TYR A 972 -19.63 4.08 7.15
CA TYR A 972 -18.35 4.33 6.48
C TYR A 972 -18.60 5.23 5.27
N GLY A 973 -18.81 6.52 5.54
CA GLY A 973 -19.27 7.50 4.56
C GLY A 973 -20.50 6.99 3.80
N LEU A 974 -20.41 6.88 2.48
CA LEU A 974 -21.51 6.37 1.64
C LEU A 974 -21.75 4.86 1.77
N ARG A 975 -20.81 4.11 2.34
CA ARG A 975 -20.92 2.66 2.57
C ARG A 975 -21.74 2.40 3.84
N ALA A 976 -22.97 1.90 3.67
CA ALA A 976 -23.77 1.38 4.76
C ALA A 976 -23.26 -0.01 5.17
N PRO A 977 -22.95 -0.25 6.47
CA PRO A 977 -22.73 -1.61 6.96
C PRO A 977 -23.99 -2.46 6.69
N ALA A 978 -23.79 -3.71 6.29
CA ALA A 978 -24.89 -4.61 5.91
C ALA A 978 -25.94 -4.74 7.01
N ALA A 979 -27.19 -5.03 6.63
CA ALA A 979 -28.24 -5.33 7.61
C ALA A 979 -27.89 -6.61 8.38
N SER A 980 -27.98 -6.59 9.71
CA SER A 980 -27.62 -7.75 10.52
C SER A 980 -28.67 -8.86 10.39
N ALA A 981 -28.34 -9.93 9.67
CA ALA A 981 -29.21 -11.10 9.55
C ALA A 981 -29.30 -11.86 10.88
N GLY A 982 -30.34 -11.58 11.67
CA GLY A 982 -30.70 -12.36 12.86
C GLY A 982 -30.44 -11.73 14.22
N SER A 983 -29.91 -10.50 14.31
CA SER A 983 -29.86 -9.74 15.57
C SER A 983 -31.06 -8.81 15.68
N ALA A 984 -31.85 -8.97 16.75
CA ALA A 984 -32.91 -8.02 17.10
C ALA A 984 -32.37 -6.78 17.84
N GLU A 985 -31.13 -6.83 18.32
CA GLU A 985 -30.52 -5.79 19.18
C GLU A 985 -29.61 -4.84 18.38
N ASN A 986 -29.05 -5.28 17.25
CA ASN A 986 -28.27 -4.42 16.35
C ASN A 986 -28.79 -4.55 14.91
N PRO A 987 -29.35 -3.50 14.29
CA PRO A 987 -29.94 -3.60 12.95
C PRO A 987 -28.89 -3.71 11.82
N ARG A 988 -27.60 -3.58 12.13
CA ARG A 988 -26.49 -3.58 11.16
C ARG A 988 -25.29 -4.35 11.67
N SER A 989 -24.51 -4.89 10.74
CA SER A 989 -23.17 -5.42 10.99
C SER A 989 -22.24 -4.32 11.49
N ALA A 990 -21.28 -4.68 12.34
CA ALA A 990 -20.23 -3.77 12.76
C ALA A 990 -19.03 -3.81 11.80
N LEU A 991 -18.37 -2.67 11.66
CA LEU A 991 -17.06 -2.55 11.02
C LEU A 991 -16.02 -2.15 12.07
N LEU A 992 -14.76 -2.45 11.83
CA LEU A 992 -13.65 -1.92 12.61
C LEU A 992 -13.34 -0.48 12.22
N TRP A 993 -13.27 0.38 13.23
CA TRP A 993 -12.87 1.78 13.13
C TRP A 993 -11.63 2.01 13.97
N MET A 994 -10.78 2.94 13.52
CA MET A 994 -9.56 3.34 14.22
C MET A 994 -9.59 4.85 14.50
N ALA A 995 -9.05 5.26 15.64
CA ALA A 995 -8.77 6.65 15.96
C ALA A 995 -7.39 6.80 16.58
N ALA A 996 -6.67 7.85 16.19
CA ALA A 996 -5.51 8.31 16.94
C ALA A 996 -5.94 8.93 18.28
N VAL A 997 -5.07 8.84 19.27
CA VAL A 997 -5.22 9.44 20.60
C VAL A 997 -3.89 10.09 21.00
N ASP A 998 -3.95 11.37 21.35
CA ASP A 998 -2.84 12.16 21.91
C ASP A 998 -2.90 12.06 23.44
N PRO A 999 -2.06 11.23 24.09
CA PRO A 999 -2.15 10.97 25.53
C PRO A 999 -1.92 12.22 26.38
N ASP A 1000 -1.13 13.16 25.88
CA ASP A 1000 -0.67 14.34 26.62
C ASP A 1000 -1.81 15.37 26.81
N LYS A 1001 -2.87 15.29 25.98
CA LYS A 1001 -4.14 16.02 26.16
C LYS A 1001 -5.00 15.46 27.29
N LEU A 1002 -4.99 14.14 27.53
CA LEU A 1002 -5.85 13.52 28.54
C LEU A 1002 -5.48 13.96 29.96
N ALA A 1003 -4.18 14.10 30.24
CA ALA A 1003 -3.66 14.62 31.51
C ALA A 1003 -4.17 16.05 31.82
N GLN A 1004 -4.61 16.80 30.81
CA GLN A 1004 -5.17 18.15 30.92
C GLN A 1004 -6.71 18.15 31.01
N GLY A 1005 -7.36 16.98 31.01
CA GLY A 1005 -8.82 16.83 30.97
C GLY A 1005 -9.44 17.19 29.62
N LEU A 1006 -8.64 17.30 28.55
CA LEU A 1006 -9.10 17.59 27.20
C LEU A 1006 -9.37 16.29 26.45
N ASP A 1007 -10.34 16.29 25.52
CA ASP A 1007 -10.55 15.16 24.59
C ASP A 1007 -9.24 14.90 23.80
N PRO A 1008 -8.60 13.72 23.98
CA PRO A 1008 -7.34 13.39 23.35
C PRO A 1008 -7.48 12.83 21.92
N SER A 1009 -8.69 12.43 21.52
CA SER A 1009 -8.90 11.64 20.30
C SER A 1009 -8.81 12.43 18.99
N PHE A 1010 -8.62 11.77 17.86
CA PHE A 1010 -8.86 12.33 16.53
C PHE A 1010 -10.17 11.76 15.93
N PRO A 1011 -10.76 12.40 14.92
CA PRO A 1011 -11.90 11.84 14.20
C PRO A 1011 -11.56 10.46 13.63
N ALA A 1012 -12.38 9.47 13.97
CA ALA A 1012 -12.14 8.07 13.59
C ALA A 1012 -12.39 7.81 12.09
N PHE A 1013 -11.65 6.85 11.54
CA PHE A 1013 -11.79 6.34 10.18
C PHE A 1013 -12.05 4.83 10.18
N ALA A 1014 -12.67 4.30 9.14
CA ALA A 1014 -12.89 2.85 8.98
C ALA A 1014 -11.65 2.20 8.36
N LEU A 1015 -11.30 0.99 8.83
CA LEU A 1015 -10.19 0.23 8.26
C LEU A 1015 -10.58 -0.31 6.86
N PRO A 1016 -9.88 0.03 5.77
CA PRO A 1016 -10.41 -0.12 4.41
C PRO A 1016 -10.31 -1.54 3.83
N PHE A 1017 -9.45 -2.39 4.38
CA PHE A 1017 -9.25 -3.78 3.92
C PHE A 1017 -10.34 -4.76 4.37
N GLN A 1018 -11.24 -4.36 5.27
CA GLN A 1018 -12.19 -5.28 5.88
C GLN A 1018 -13.38 -5.61 4.96
N GLU A 1019 -13.86 -6.86 5.04
CA GLU A 1019 -15.09 -7.29 4.36
C GLU A 1019 -16.32 -6.53 4.87
N LEU A 1020 -16.92 -5.72 3.99
CA LEU A 1020 -17.98 -4.76 4.32
C LEU A 1020 -19.37 -5.40 4.49
N ASN A 1021 -19.55 -6.61 3.97
CA ASN A 1021 -20.77 -7.40 4.13
C ASN A 1021 -20.77 -8.25 5.42
N ALA A 1022 -19.61 -8.39 6.07
CA ALA A 1022 -19.42 -9.16 7.29
C ALA A 1022 -19.66 -8.30 8.54
N SER A 1023 -19.80 -8.96 9.69
CA SER A 1023 -19.85 -8.32 11.00
C SER A 1023 -18.50 -8.54 11.69
N ASN A 1024 -17.73 -7.46 11.83
CA ASN A 1024 -16.33 -7.47 12.28
C ASN A 1024 -16.24 -6.93 13.72
N HIS A 1025 -15.70 -7.71 14.65
CA HIS A 1025 -15.69 -7.43 16.10
C HIS A 1025 -14.41 -7.89 16.78
N VAL A 1026 -14.24 -7.47 18.04
CA VAL A 1026 -13.19 -7.93 18.98
C VAL A 1026 -11.80 -7.88 18.32
N PRO A 1027 -11.30 -6.67 17.97
CA PRO A 1027 -9.95 -6.50 17.45
C PRO A 1027 -8.89 -6.87 18.50
N HIS A 1028 -7.78 -7.49 18.10
CA HIS A 1028 -6.62 -7.76 18.95
C HIS A 1028 -5.34 -7.46 18.18
N TRP A 1029 -4.35 -6.87 18.83
CA TRP A 1029 -3.07 -6.55 18.22
C TRP A 1029 -1.96 -7.43 18.76
N MET A 1030 -1.04 -7.77 17.87
CA MET A 1030 0.23 -8.43 18.14
C MET A 1030 1.36 -7.48 17.73
N VAL A 1031 2.46 -7.48 18.48
CA VAL A 1031 3.73 -6.89 18.02
C VAL A 1031 4.24 -7.75 16.86
N SER A 1032 4.93 -7.14 15.89
CA SER A 1032 5.55 -7.92 14.82
C SER A 1032 6.75 -8.69 15.39
N PRO A 1033 7.03 -9.95 14.98
CA PRO A 1033 8.18 -10.71 15.47
C PRO A 1033 9.55 -10.06 15.22
N SER A 1034 9.61 -9.04 14.37
CA SER A 1034 10.79 -8.29 13.96
C SER A 1034 10.94 -6.90 14.60
N SER A 1035 10.05 -6.49 15.51
CA SER A 1035 10.22 -5.27 16.30
C SER A 1035 10.92 -5.61 17.64
N PRO A 1036 12.10 -5.03 17.94
CA PRO A 1036 12.71 -5.11 19.28
C PRO A 1036 11.88 -4.35 20.34
#